data_AF-A0A6J7J602-F1
#
_entry.id   AF-A0A6J7J602-F1
#
_cell.length_a   1.000
_cell.length_b   1.000
_cell.length_c   1.000
_cell.angle_alpha   90.00
_cell.angle_beta   90.00
_cell.angle_gamma   90.00
#
_symmetry.space_group_name_H-M   'P 1'
#
loop_
_entity.id
_entity.type
_entity.pdbx_description
1 polymer ?
#
loop_
_entity_poly.entity_id
_entity_poly.type
_entity_poly.pdbx_seq_one_letter_code
_entity_poly.pdbx_strand_id
1 'polypeptide(L)'
;MSLGTQEDVYYAVGESLGSIVSDDKVQETLEAFTLTNVFLQTGQAMLVHDESRLSVDSDDMQSMPFSALGMGRVSIGTDRFGEYLTQLVSRDVTELLLWPDFDPRRREGDVKKTREEIIDERVADGWDRFLKDSGLNERDPANDVVEALADPQIAQRLQQWAAAGLAKASAAAGGGTLPPAQWSMLFTQYFDNHIATVRAQETANRYDQATEWTSGIGVRIVELVEQSAMSSGLVVTGRLLERLVDEMVFVQTELINEASTKRSQTQMMPGRVQQALNVGANKLSGDDDAVAQALQMLRIGAELLVDADRFELAAALIKDLTDNMLRPLGKAVEFSRARLSDGANAQKLADGLPNPWETMPQYGKPVPSQLKPGSTERVLIQPEAYEGEVASIVRACLANPQDRDAWRIVLRERAALGSELGTGVRRRSSIFRTSVGWVPSDPQATSARVSGVKAEFALPRAVQDVQDVVEPWLADVEAAGDLARFLRQGLVDFVESGTPEQQVTRQNQFIGAFTEALAISSPFVQVNAAVRSVLHPNVAGGISALVSTIPFTDGHSLYPRVKSALVSAGLWTDHQSEKWFSTGKVDSISIFTMSDRAMMPMAFDNIMRPIAESWAVNSGNSSTRYSFWSNRRARPLVEFIPVGRERLGEMTRGWFLAALLGQRTIEEDAGGGWRVGVWSPDARGMVPFPFPLLESSATAKADLPAAIMKSLTIALVHVNTAGNLEPLRPYHRLMDLGSEAGMRRQLGPWIKTGRSADPGAPVPDSNSAGPADGTMDDRRAAAVSFLAKTRVVYGTSFAEVADRGDPFSTPRSWELRDQIEQALIDLTGVAESVLDDDVLG
;
A
#
# COMPACT_ATOMS: atom_id res chain seq x y z
N MET A 1 -8.43 -26.57 -8.04
CA MET A 1 -7.64 -25.55 -7.32
C MET A 1 -8.65 -24.57 -6.73
N SER A 2 -8.58 -24.24 -5.44
CA SER A 2 -9.45 -23.24 -4.81
C SER A 2 -8.54 -22.12 -4.33
N LEU A 3 -8.82 -20.88 -4.72
CA LEU A 3 -8.10 -19.70 -4.23
C LEU A 3 -8.54 -19.34 -2.80
N GLY A 4 -8.97 -20.30 -1.99
CA GLY A 4 -9.43 -20.06 -0.61
C GLY A 4 -10.71 -19.22 -0.52
N THR A 5 -10.63 -18.13 0.22
CA THR A 5 -11.73 -17.21 0.55
C THR A 5 -11.91 -16.13 -0.53
N GLN A 6 -12.96 -15.30 -0.39
CA GLN A 6 -13.16 -14.16 -1.28
C GLN A 6 -12.01 -13.13 -1.19
N GLU A 7 -11.45 -12.93 -0.01
CA GLU A 7 -10.30 -12.03 0.20
C GLU A 7 -9.06 -12.53 -0.54
N ASP A 8 -8.78 -13.83 -0.45
CA ASP A 8 -7.66 -14.46 -1.14
C ASP A 8 -7.76 -14.29 -2.66
N VAL A 9 -8.98 -14.34 -3.23
CA VAL A 9 -9.21 -14.04 -4.65
C VAL A 9 -8.88 -12.58 -4.97
N TYR A 10 -9.30 -11.63 -4.14
CA TYR A 10 -8.97 -10.22 -4.36
C TYR A 10 -7.47 -9.95 -4.23
N TYR A 11 -6.79 -10.58 -3.27
CA TYR A 11 -5.34 -10.51 -3.15
C TYR A 11 -4.63 -11.08 -4.38
N ALA A 12 -5.02 -12.27 -4.83
CA ALA A 12 -4.44 -12.91 -6.02
C ALA A 12 -4.64 -12.05 -7.29
N VAL A 13 -5.84 -11.48 -7.48
CA VAL A 13 -6.13 -10.60 -8.61
C VAL A 13 -5.35 -9.29 -8.51
N GLY A 14 -5.30 -8.67 -7.33
CA GLY A 14 -4.54 -7.44 -7.09
C GLY A 14 -3.05 -7.63 -7.33
N GLU A 15 -2.47 -8.73 -6.85
CA GLU A 15 -1.07 -9.08 -7.08
C GLU A 15 -0.79 -9.36 -8.57
N SER A 16 -1.70 -10.05 -9.26
CA SER A 16 -1.60 -10.30 -10.71
C SER A 16 -1.58 -8.99 -11.49
N LEU A 17 -2.52 -8.09 -11.20
CA LEU A 17 -2.59 -6.78 -11.84
C LEU A 17 -1.37 -5.93 -11.52
N GLY A 18 -0.93 -5.93 -10.26
CA GLY A 18 0.28 -5.23 -9.83
C GLY A 18 1.50 -5.67 -10.63
N SER A 19 1.71 -6.98 -10.77
CA SER A 19 2.82 -7.53 -11.55
C SER A 19 2.71 -7.26 -13.05
N ILE A 20 1.50 -7.21 -13.63
CA ILE A 20 1.32 -6.86 -15.05
C ILE A 20 1.62 -5.37 -15.28
N VAL A 21 1.20 -4.49 -14.38
CA VAL A 21 1.35 -3.04 -14.52
C VAL A 21 2.77 -2.57 -14.17
N SER A 22 3.51 -3.31 -13.35
CA SER A 22 4.87 -2.92 -12.94
C SER A 22 5.99 -3.38 -13.88
N ASP A 23 5.71 -4.28 -14.83
CA ASP A 23 6.71 -4.86 -15.72
C ASP A 23 6.35 -4.57 -17.19
N ASP A 24 7.02 -3.57 -17.78
CA ASP A 24 6.78 -3.12 -19.16
C ASP A 24 6.86 -4.27 -20.17
N LYS A 25 7.78 -5.23 -19.96
CA LYS A 25 7.96 -6.37 -20.87
C LYS A 25 6.80 -7.34 -20.75
N VAL A 26 6.29 -7.57 -19.55
CA VAL A 26 5.06 -8.35 -19.33
C VAL A 26 3.88 -7.66 -19.98
N GLN A 27 3.73 -6.34 -19.79
CA GLN A 27 2.63 -5.57 -20.36
C GLN A 27 2.61 -5.63 -21.89
N GLU A 28 3.73 -5.29 -22.56
CA GLU A 28 3.84 -5.33 -24.02
C GLU A 28 3.57 -6.73 -24.58
N THR A 29 4.11 -7.76 -23.91
CA THR A 29 3.92 -9.14 -24.36
C THR A 29 2.48 -9.60 -24.17
N LEU A 30 1.85 -9.25 -23.05
CA LEU A 30 0.47 -9.62 -22.75
C LEU A 30 -0.50 -8.92 -23.71
N GLU A 31 -0.29 -7.64 -24.02
CA GLU A 31 -1.11 -6.92 -25.02
C GLU A 31 -0.95 -7.52 -26.42
N ALA A 32 0.28 -7.62 -26.93
CA ALA A 32 0.54 -8.07 -28.29
C ALA A 32 0.15 -9.54 -28.52
N PHE A 33 0.44 -10.41 -27.55
CA PHE A 33 0.18 -11.85 -27.66
C PHE A 33 -1.28 -12.20 -27.38
N THR A 34 -1.87 -11.68 -26.30
CA THR A 34 -3.19 -12.14 -25.83
C THR A 34 -4.30 -11.65 -26.74
N LEU A 35 -4.34 -10.36 -27.08
CA LEU A 35 -5.42 -9.81 -27.89
C LEU A 35 -5.47 -10.49 -29.28
N THR A 36 -4.31 -10.63 -29.91
CA THR A 36 -4.20 -11.13 -31.27
C THR A 36 -4.35 -12.65 -31.35
N ASN A 37 -3.57 -13.40 -30.58
CA ASN A 37 -3.48 -14.86 -30.75
C ASN A 37 -4.60 -15.60 -30.00
N VAL A 38 -5.03 -15.08 -28.85
CA VAL A 38 -6.02 -15.77 -28.00
C VAL A 38 -7.44 -15.37 -28.41
N PHE A 39 -7.69 -14.11 -28.77
CA PHE A 39 -9.04 -13.62 -29.09
C PHE A 39 -9.26 -13.37 -30.58
N LEU A 40 -8.62 -12.38 -31.19
CA LEU A 40 -8.95 -11.92 -32.56
C LEU A 40 -8.90 -13.05 -33.60
N GLN A 41 -7.85 -13.89 -33.56
CA GLN A 41 -7.70 -14.99 -34.51
C GLN A 41 -8.75 -16.11 -34.38
N THR A 42 -9.52 -16.16 -33.28
CA THR A 42 -10.50 -17.23 -33.05
C THR A 42 -11.79 -17.05 -33.84
N GLY A 43 -12.01 -15.90 -34.50
CA GLY A 43 -13.08 -15.75 -35.50
C GLY A 43 -12.84 -16.60 -36.76
N GLN A 44 -11.59 -17.04 -36.99
CA GLN A 44 -11.24 -17.86 -38.14
C GLN A 44 -11.53 -19.34 -37.88
N ALA A 45 -12.45 -19.92 -38.63
CA ALA A 45 -12.88 -21.32 -38.49
C ALA A 45 -11.74 -22.34 -38.61
N MET A 46 -10.67 -22.02 -39.34
CA MET A 46 -9.48 -22.87 -39.45
C MET A 46 -8.74 -23.02 -38.11
N LEU A 47 -8.77 -21.97 -37.27
CA LEU A 47 -8.08 -21.93 -35.98
C LEU A 47 -8.98 -22.39 -34.84
N VAL A 48 -10.22 -21.89 -34.81
CA VAL A 48 -11.26 -22.35 -33.88
C VAL A 48 -12.54 -22.51 -34.66
N HIS A 49 -12.92 -23.77 -34.93
CA HIS A 49 -14.20 -24.08 -35.53
C HIS A 49 -15.27 -24.03 -34.45
N ASP A 50 -16.43 -23.44 -34.73
CA ASP A 50 -17.53 -23.33 -33.78
C ASP A 50 -18.80 -24.03 -34.28
N GLU A 51 -19.01 -25.24 -33.79
CA GLU A 51 -20.19 -26.05 -34.10
C GLU A 51 -21.47 -25.54 -33.40
N SER A 52 -21.39 -24.48 -32.58
CA SER A 52 -22.58 -23.86 -31.99
C SER A 52 -23.47 -23.19 -33.02
N ARG A 53 -22.89 -22.73 -34.16
CA ARG A 53 -23.55 -21.90 -35.19
C ARG A 53 -24.14 -20.59 -34.64
N LEU A 54 -23.77 -20.17 -33.44
CA LEU A 54 -24.26 -18.94 -32.81
C LEU A 54 -23.55 -17.70 -33.33
N SER A 55 -22.33 -17.85 -33.82
CA SER A 55 -21.59 -16.82 -34.56
C SER A 55 -21.64 -17.06 -36.07
N VAL A 56 -21.14 -16.09 -36.82
CA VAL A 56 -20.86 -16.20 -38.25
C VAL A 56 -19.38 -16.55 -38.42
N ASP A 57 -19.10 -17.58 -39.23
CA ASP A 57 -17.74 -18.02 -39.50
C ASP A 57 -16.94 -16.90 -40.18
N SER A 58 -15.67 -16.75 -39.76
CA SER A 58 -14.71 -15.79 -40.35
C SER A 58 -15.11 -14.32 -40.22
N ASP A 59 -15.95 -13.98 -39.25
CA ASP A 59 -16.21 -12.61 -38.82
C ASP A 59 -15.33 -12.27 -37.60
N ASP A 60 -14.34 -11.40 -37.79
CA ASP A 60 -13.42 -10.97 -36.73
C ASP A 60 -14.15 -10.23 -35.58
N MET A 61 -15.36 -9.71 -35.82
CA MET A 61 -16.22 -9.09 -34.79
C MET A 61 -16.98 -10.13 -33.96
N GLN A 62 -16.92 -11.42 -34.32
CA GLN A 62 -17.60 -12.53 -33.66
C GLN A 62 -16.61 -13.63 -33.22
N SER A 63 -15.46 -13.21 -32.69
CA SER A 63 -14.46 -14.09 -32.09
C SER A 63 -14.94 -14.74 -30.79
N MET A 64 -14.23 -15.79 -30.36
CA MET A 64 -14.56 -16.54 -29.15
C MET A 64 -14.37 -15.68 -27.89
N PRO A 65 -15.35 -15.61 -26.98
CA PRO A 65 -15.36 -14.59 -25.93
C PRO A 65 -14.63 -14.95 -24.64
N PHE A 66 -14.27 -16.22 -24.39
CA PHE A 66 -13.74 -16.65 -23.10
C PHE A 66 -12.37 -17.31 -23.21
N SER A 67 -11.42 -16.81 -22.42
CA SER A 67 -10.13 -17.44 -22.15
C SER A 67 -9.87 -17.41 -20.64
N ALA A 68 -8.84 -18.12 -20.20
CA ALA A 68 -8.41 -18.16 -18.81
C ALA A 68 -6.96 -17.72 -18.69
N LEU A 69 -6.68 -17.00 -17.59
CA LEU A 69 -5.36 -16.60 -17.15
C LEU A 69 -5.07 -17.28 -15.81
N GLY A 70 -3.81 -17.66 -15.60
CA GLY A 70 -3.27 -18.07 -14.32
C GLY A 70 -1.98 -17.30 -14.04
N MET A 71 -1.69 -17.12 -12.76
CA MET A 71 -0.50 -16.42 -12.29
C MET A 71 0.11 -17.18 -11.12
N GLY A 72 1.42 -17.35 -11.17
CA GLY A 72 2.21 -17.82 -10.04
C GLY A 72 3.47 -16.98 -9.93
N ARG A 73 3.92 -16.71 -8.71
CA ARG A 73 5.14 -15.94 -8.47
C ARG A 73 6.04 -16.68 -7.49
N VAL A 74 7.34 -16.65 -7.75
CA VAL A 74 8.34 -16.94 -6.72
C VAL A 74 9.12 -15.67 -6.42
N SER A 75 9.32 -15.35 -5.15
CA SER A 75 10.08 -14.17 -4.73
C SER A 75 10.93 -14.51 -3.52
N ILE A 76 11.94 -13.69 -3.22
CA ILE A 76 12.65 -13.82 -1.95
C ILE A 76 11.69 -13.50 -0.78
N GLY A 77 10.75 -12.58 -0.98
CA GLY A 77 9.87 -12.03 0.06
C GLY A 77 10.49 -10.85 0.83
N THR A 78 11.54 -10.22 0.28
CA THR A 78 12.26 -9.09 0.90
C THR A 78 11.44 -7.81 0.96
N ASP A 79 10.46 -7.65 0.08
CA ASP A 79 9.48 -6.56 0.08
C ASP A 79 8.62 -6.58 1.35
N ARG A 80 7.94 -7.70 1.59
CA ARG A 80 7.12 -7.91 2.80
C ARG A 80 7.96 -8.02 4.05
N PHE A 81 9.16 -8.58 3.95
CA PHE A 81 10.10 -8.61 5.06
C PHE A 81 10.56 -7.20 5.46
N GLY A 82 10.82 -6.33 4.47
CA GLY A 82 11.12 -4.92 4.66
C GLY A 82 9.96 -4.17 5.30
N GLU A 83 8.74 -4.37 4.81
CA GLU A 83 7.53 -3.76 5.40
C GLU A 83 7.28 -4.26 6.82
N TYR A 84 7.42 -5.58 7.06
CA TYR A 84 7.37 -6.18 8.39
C TYR A 84 8.37 -5.52 9.33
N LEU A 85 9.62 -5.33 8.89
CA LEU A 85 10.66 -4.68 9.67
C LEU A 85 10.33 -3.21 9.97
N THR A 86 9.87 -2.45 8.98
CA THR A 86 9.46 -1.06 9.16
C THR A 86 8.35 -0.96 10.20
N GLN A 87 7.30 -1.78 10.08
CA GLN A 87 6.19 -1.76 11.04
C GLN A 87 6.61 -2.26 12.42
N LEU A 88 7.43 -3.33 12.51
CA LEU A 88 7.88 -3.92 13.76
C LEU A 88 8.75 -2.95 14.55
N VAL A 89 9.76 -2.34 13.91
CA VAL A 89 10.66 -1.39 14.55
C VAL A 89 9.91 -0.11 14.91
N SER A 90 9.05 0.40 14.02
CA SER A 90 8.29 1.62 14.31
C SER A 90 7.30 1.46 15.46
N ARG A 91 6.67 0.27 15.54
CA ARG A 91 5.87 -0.11 16.71
C ARG A 91 6.76 -0.14 17.95
N ASP A 92 7.83 -0.91 17.98
CA ASP A 92 8.73 -1.03 19.15
C ASP A 92 9.28 0.33 19.63
N VAL A 93 9.64 1.24 18.70
CA VAL A 93 9.98 2.65 19.04
C VAL A 93 8.80 3.35 19.69
N THR A 94 7.60 3.28 19.11
CA THR A 94 6.41 3.98 19.63
C THR A 94 5.98 3.43 20.99
N GLU A 95 6.02 2.11 21.19
CA GLU A 95 5.70 1.46 22.45
C GLU A 95 6.66 1.90 23.57
N LEU A 96 7.97 1.95 23.27
CA LEU A 96 8.98 2.50 24.19
C LEU A 96 8.72 3.98 24.53
N LEU A 97 8.41 4.82 23.53
CA LEU A 97 8.18 6.25 23.74
C LEU A 97 6.95 6.51 24.61
N LEU A 98 5.90 5.68 24.48
CA LEU A 98 4.64 5.84 25.21
C LEU A 98 4.65 5.19 26.59
N TRP A 99 5.15 3.95 26.68
CA TRP A 99 4.97 3.07 27.83
C TRP A 99 6.32 2.79 28.50
N PRO A 100 6.61 3.42 29.65
CA PRO A 100 7.90 3.25 30.33
C PRO A 100 8.13 1.78 30.73
N ASP A 101 7.09 1.05 31.10
CA ASP A 101 7.10 -0.38 31.42
C ASP A 101 7.50 -1.30 30.25
N PHE A 102 7.57 -0.77 29.03
CA PHE A 102 7.96 -1.52 27.84
C PHE A 102 9.48 -1.73 27.69
N ASP A 103 10.32 -1.05 28.49
CA ASP A 103 11.77 -1.29 28.48
C ASP A 103 12.12 -2.71 29.00
N PRO A 104 12.67 -3.62 28.16
CA PRO A 104 12.99 -4.98 28.58
C PRO A 104 14.12 -5.09 29.62
N ARG A 105 14.88 -4.01 29.89
CA ARG A 105 16.05 -4.03 30.77
C ARG A 105 15.74 -4.30 32.26
N ARG A 106 14.48 -4.23 32.71
CA ARG A 106 14.10 -4.52 34.12
C ARG A 106 12.69 -5.11 34.30
N ARG A 107 12.41 -6.27 33.72
CA ARG A 107 11.41 -7.19 34.31
C ARG A 107 12.03 -7.88 35.53
N GLU A 108 12.37 -7.11 36.56
CA GLU A 108 12.97 -7.62 37.80
C GLU A 108 11.94 -7.62 38.93
N GLY A 109 11.57 -8.83 39.38
CA GLY A 109 10.92 -9.10 40.67
C GLY A 109 9.39 -9.11 40.68
N ASP A 110 8.83 -10.01 41.52
CA ASP A 110 7.39 -10.25 41.77
C ASP A 110 6.61 -9.07 42.39
N VAL A 111 7.17 -7.85 42.40
CA VAL A 111 6.51 -6.66 42.95
C VAL A 111 5.73 -5.95 41.85
N LYS A 112 4.40 -6.02 41.90
CA LYS A 112 3.50 -5.23 41.03
C LYS A 112 3.59 -3.75 41.39
N LYS A 113 4.51 -3.02 40.78
CA LYS A 113 4.54 -1.54 40.80
C LYS A 113 3.47 -0.97 39.87
N THR A 114 2.85 0.13 40.25
CA THR A 114 1.97 0.90 39.36
C THR A 114 2.78 1.62 38.28
N ARG A 115 2.16 1.99 37.16
CA ARG A 115 2.84 2.75 36.10
C ARG A 115 3.41 4.08 36.61
N GLU A 116 2.73 4.72 37.55
CA GLU A 116 3.16 5.98 38.15
C GLU A 116 4.41 5.78 39.01
N GLU A 117 4.44 4.73 39.85
CA GLU A 117 5.62 4.39 40.67
C GLU A 117 6.86 4.10 39.80
N ILE A 118 6.68 3.44 38.64
CA ILE A 118 7.77 3.18 37.68
C ILE A 118 8.30 4.49 37.10
N ILE A 119 7.42 5.45 36.79
CA ILE A 119 7.82 6.76 36.27
C ILE A 119 8.61 7.52 37.33
N ASP A 120 8.12 7.60 38.56
CA ASP A 120 8.76 8.34 39.64
C ASP A 120 10.15 7.79 39.99
N GLU A 121 10.27 6.46 40.06
CA GLU A 121 11.56 5.80 40.29
C GLU A 121 12.56 6.12 39.17
N ARG A 122 12.12 6.09 37.90
CA ARG A 122 13.00 6.43 36.76
C ARG A 122 13.43 7.88 36.73
N VAL A 123 12.53 8.80 37.08
CA VAL A 123 12.87 10.22 37.19
C VAL A 123 13.87 10.44 38.32
N ALA A 124 13.69 9.76 39.46
CA ALA A 124 14.61 9.84 40.59
C ALA A 124 16.00 9.27 40.24
N ASP A 125 16.05 8.06 39.68
CA ASP A 125 17.30 7.39 39.29
C ASP A 125 18.06 8.14 38.18
N GLY A 126 17.33 8.78 37.27
CA GLY A 126 17.90 9.46 36.11
C GLY A 126 18.34 10.91 36.35
N TRP A 127 17.85 11.57 37.41
CA TRP A 127 17.97 13.02 37.58
C TRP A 127 19.42 13.51 37.64
N ASP A 128 20.25 12.93 38.52
CA ASP A 128 21.62 13.43 38.74
C ASP A 128 22.45 13.36 37.45
N ARG A 129 22.27 12.28 36.68
CA ARG A 129 22.91 12.13 35.38
C ARG A 129 22.34 13.11 34.36
N PHE A 130 21.02 13.29 34.32
CA PHE A 130 20.37 14.20 33.38
C PHE A 130 20.83 15.66 33.59
N LEU A 131 20.89 16.12 34.85
CA LEU A 131 21.37 17.46 35.20
C LEU A 131 22.85 17.65 34.85
N LYS A 132 23.69 16.63 35.10
CA LYS A 132 25.11 16.70 34.75
C LYS A 132 25.31 16.69 33.23
N ASP A 133 24.63 15.80 32.52
CA ASP A 133 24.79 15.63 31.08
C ASP A 133 24.20 16.83 30.30
N SER A 134 23.27 17.60 30.90
CA SER A 134 22.71 18.81 30.27
C SER A 134 23.72 19.94 30.11
N GLY A 135 24.80 19.97 30.89
CA GLY A 135 25.77 21.07 30.90
C GLY A 135 25.21 22.37 31.49
N LEU A 136 24.28 22.24 32.43
CA LEU A 136 23.63 23.35 33.13
C LEU A 136 23.73 23.18 34.66
N ASN A 137 24.63 22.33 35.14
CA ASN A 137 24.77 22.08 36.57
C ASN A 137 25.53 23.23 37.25
N GLU A 138 24.80 24.03 38.03
CA GLU A 138 25.31 25.17 38.81
C GLU A 138 25.27 24.91 40.32
N ARG A 139 25.12 23.64 40.75
CA ARG A 139 25.17 23.29 42.18
C ARG A 139 26.60 23.10 42.63
N ASP A 140 27.02 23.89 43.61
CA ASP A 140 28.34 23.81 44.26
C ASP A 140 28.78 22.35 44.52
N PRO A 141 29.94 21.92 44.00
CA PRO A 141 31.00 22.73 43.35
C PRO A 141 30.92 22.90 41.83
N ALA A 142 29.84 22.43 41.17
CA ALA A 142 29.66 22.60 39.73
C ALA A 142 29.22 24.03 39.38
N ASN A 143 29.76 24.57 38.27
CA ASN A 143 29.49 25.92 37.77
C ASN A 143 29.46 25.92 36.22
N ASP A 144 28.74 24.99 35.60
CA ASP A 144 28.88 24.68 34.16
C ASP A 144 28.74 25.90 33.23
N VAL A 145 27.74 26.76 33.45
CA VAL A 145 27.46 27.95 32.64
C VAL A 145 28.40 29.09 33.04
N VAL A 146 28.58 29.35 34.34
CA VAL A 146 29.47 30.43 34.80
C VAL A 146 30.92 30.19 34.37
N GLU A 147 31.40 28.95 34.39
CA GLU A 147 32.73 28.57 33.88
C GLU A 147 32.80 28.65 32.37
N ALA A 148 31.75 28.25 31.65
CA ALA A 148 31.70 28.39 30.18
C ALA A 148 31.75 29.85 29.71
N LEU A 149 31.38 30.82 30.57
CA LEU A 149 31.47 32.25 30.28
C LEU A 149 32.77 32.91 30.80
N ALA A 150 33.65 32.15 31.44
CA ALA A 150 34.89 32.68 32.01
C ALA A 150 35.99 32.73 30.94
N ASP A 151 36.71 33.86 30.87
CA ASP A 151 37.90 33.93 30.03
C ASP A 151 39.09 33.25 30.75
N PRO A 152 39.75 32.25 30.14
CA PRO A 152 40.89 31.55 30.74
C PRO A 152 42.06 32.45 31.16
N GLN A 153 42.20 33.64 30.56
CA GLN A 153 43.30 34.57 30.80
C GLN A 153 42.97 35.66 31.84
N ILE A 154 41.76 35.67 32.41
CA ILE A 154 41.31 36.73 33.33
C ILE A 154 42.24 36.90 34.54
N ALA A 155 42.66 35.80 35.17
CA ALA A 155 43.52 35.84 36.36
C ALA A 155 44.87 36.51 36.06
N GLN A 156 45.46 36.21 34.90
CA GLN A 156 46.72 36.80 34.45
C GLN A 156 46.56 38.29 34.15
N ARG A 157 45.46 38.68 33.49
CA ARG A 157 45.19 40.10 33.19
C ARG A 157 44.92 40.92 34.44
N LEU A 158 44.14 40.41 35.39
CA LEU A 158 43.90 41.06 36.67
C LEU A 158 45.18 41.20 37.50
N GLN A 159 46.08 40.22 37.42
CA GLN A 159 47.41 40.31 38.03
C GLN A 159 48.27 41.41 37.39
N GLN A 160 48.31 41.49 36.06
CA GLN A 160 49.02 42.56 35.33
C GLN A 160 48.42 43.95 35.62
N TRP A 161 47.09 44.04 35.68
CA TRP A 161 46.38 45.27 36.03
C TRP A 161 46.73 45.74 37.45
N ALA A 162 46.70 44.84 38.44
CA ALA A 162 47.10 45.17 39.80
C ALA A 162 48.57 45.65 39.84
N ALA A 163 49.50 44.95 39.18
CA ALA A 163 50.91 45.37 39.10
C ALA A 163 51.09 46.77 38.48
N ALA A 164 50.29 47.12 37.46
CA ALA A 164 50.28 48.47 36.90
C ALA A 164 49.77 49.53 37.90
N GLY A 165 48.83 49.15 38.77
CA GLY A 165 48.37 49.98 39.89
C GLY A 165 49.49 50.27 40.90
N LEU A 166 50.25 49.24 41.28
CA LEU A 166 51.44 49.40 42.12
C LEU A 166 52.47 50.33 41.47
N ALA A 167 52.77 50.13 40.19
CA ALA A 167 53.73 50.97 39.46
C ALA A 167 53.31 52.45 39.42
N LYS A 168 52.03 52.75 39.19
CA LYS A 168 51.51 54.13 39.20
C LYS A 168 51.55 54.76 40.59
N ALA A 169 51.18 54.00 41.62
CA ALA A 169 51.22 54.49 43.00
C ALA A 169 52.66 54.75 43.47
N SER A 170 53.60 53.86 43.14
CA SER A 170 55.04 54.04 43.40
C SER A 170 55.66 55.22 42.62
N ALA A 171 55.22 55.46 41.39
CA ALA A 171 55.66 56.62 40.59
C ALA A 171 55.20 57.94 41.20
N ALA A 172 53.96 58.00 41.73
CA ALA A 172 53.45 59.15 42.47
C ALA A 172 54.25 59.42 43.77
N ALA A 173 54.94 58.41 44.31
CA ALA A 173 55.84 58.52 45.46
C ALA A 173 57.24 59.03 45.11
N GLY A 174 57.59 59.16 43.83
CA GLY A 174 58.97 59.47 43.39
C GLY A 174 59.99 58.40 43.80
N GLY A 175 59.56 57.14 44.01
CA GLY A 175 60.41 56.05 44.49
C GLY A 175 60.73 56.07 45.99
N GLY A 176 60.09 56.94 46.78
CA GLY A 176 60.22 57.02 48.23
C GLY A 176 59.20 56.17 49.01
N THR A 177 59.25 56.23 50.34
CA THR A 177 58.28 55.59 51.24
C THR A 177 57.07 56.50 51.51
N LEU A 178 55.85 55.96 51.48
CA LEU A 178 54.60 56.70 51.71
C LEU A 178 53.89 56.26 53.00
N PRO A 179 53.14 57.15 53.68
CA PRO A 179 52.25 56.76 54.77
C PRO A 179 51.14 55.79 54.31
N PRO A 180 50.70 54.84 55.17
CA PRO A 180 49.63 53.89 54.86
C PRO A 180 48.34 54.53 54.30
N ALA A 181 47.91 55.67 54.85
CA ALA A 181 46.73 56.40 54.37
C ALA A 181 46.89 56.91 52.93
N GLN A 182 48.12 57.29 52.54
CA GLN A 182 48.42 57.76 51.19
C GLN A 182 48.46 56.60 50.19
N TRP A 183 49.01 55.43 50.58
CA TRP A 183 48.91 54.19 49.79
C TRP A 183 47.45 53.79 49.57
N SER A 184 46.63 53.77 50.63
CA SER A 184 45.20 53.44 50.55
C SER A 184 44.45 54.39 49.60
N MET A 185 44.73 55.69 49.68
CA MET A 185 44.14 56.69 48.80
C MET A 185 44.53 56.45 47.33
N LEU A 186 45.82 56.21 47.05
CA LEU A 186 46.32 55.99 45.67
C LEU A 186 45.76 54.71 45.06
N PHE A 187 45.66 53.62 45.82
CA PHE A 187 45.06 52.37 45.35
C PHE A 187 43.56 52.51 45.11
N THR A 188 42.84 53.20 46.00
CA THR A 188 41.40 53.47 45.79
C THR A 188 41.18 54.33 44.55
N GLN A 189 41.95 55.42 44.38
CA GLN A 189 41.90 56.25 43.17
C GLN A 189 42.26 55.48 41.90
N TYR A 190 43.27 54.60 41.96
CA TYR A 190 43.62 53.75 40.82
C TYR A 190 42.46 52.81 40.44
N PHE A 191 41.85 52.17 41.44
CA PHE A 191 40.67 51.33 41.26
C PHE A 191 39.57 52.11 40.56
N ASP A 192 39.12 53.22 41.15
CA ASP A 192 38.00 54.02 40.67
C ASP A 192 38.21 54.54 39.23
N ASN A 193 39.44 54.95 38.91
CA ASN A 193 39.76 55.51 37.60
C ASN A 193 39.96 54.47 36.49
N HIS A 194 40.29 53.22 36.82
CA HIS A 194 40.71 52.22 35.82
C HIS A 194 39.86 50.95 35.77
N ILE A 195 39.06 50.67 36.79
CA ILE A 195 38.24 49.44 36.83
C ILE A 195 37.20 49.39 35.70
N ALA A 196 36.67 50.55 35.28
CA ALA A 196 35.71 50.62 34.18
C ALA A 196 36.30 50.14 32.85
N THR A 197 37.59 50.42 32.60
CA THR A 197 38.29 49.95 31.39
C THR A 197 38.50 48.44 31.42
N VAL A 198 38.87 47.89 32.58
CA VAL A 198 38.99 46.43 32.76
C VAL A 198 37.64 45.77 32.52
N ARG A 199 36.58 46.25 33.16
CA ARG A 199 35.22 45.72 32.98
C ARG A 199 34.77 45.77 31.53
N ALA A 200 35.08 46.84 30.78
CA ALA A 200 34.74 46.94 29.36
C ALA A 200 35.50 45.89 28.51
N GLN A 201 36.79 45.67 28.77
CA GLN A 201 37.57 44.65 28.08
C GLN A 201 37.07 43.24 28.39
N GLU A 202 36.82 42.94 29.67
CA GLU A 202 36.30 41.64 30.10
C GLU A 202 34.87 41.40 29.61
N THR A 203 34.09 42.46 29.38
CA THR A 203 32.76 42.34 28.77
C THR A 203 32.86 41.81 27.34
N ALA A 204 33.77 42.32 26.52
CA ALA A 204 33.96 41.81 25.16
C ALA A 204 34.35 40.34 25.16
N ASN A 205 35.36 39.95 25.96
CA ASN A 205 35.83 38.57 26.03
C ASN A 205 34.74 37.61 26.54
N ARG A 206 33.94 38.05 27.52
CA ARG A 206 32.81 37.27 28.03
C ARG A 206 31.73 37.05 26.97
N TYR A 207 31.46 38.04 26.11
CA TYR A 207 30.51 37.89 25.01
C TYR A 207 31.02 36.96 23.90
N ASP A 208 32.34 36.89 23.69
CA ASP A 208 32.95 35.87 22.81
C ASP A 208 32.67 34.46 23.36
N GLN A 209 32.91 34.24 24.66
CA GLN A 209 32.60 32.96 25.32
C GLN A 209 31.10 32.64 25.31
N ALA A 210 30.25 33.65 25.53
CA ALA A 210 28.78 33.49 25.46
C ALA A 210 28.33 33.05 24.07
N THR A 211 28.93 33.59 23.01
CA THR A 211 28.59 33.20 21.63
C THR A 211 28.96 31.75 21.35
N GLU A 212 30.11 31.27 21.85
CA GLU A 212 30.51 29.88 21.72
C GLU A 212 29.54 28.95 22.47
N TRP A 213 29.27 29.24 23.75
CA TRP A 213 28.37 28.43 24.58
C TRP A 213 26.95 28.37 24.01
N THR A 214 26.35 29.52 23.63
CA THR A 214 24.98 29.58 23.11
C THR A 214 24.82 28.83 21.78
N SER A 215 25.89 28.72 20.98
CA SER A 215 25.87 27.98 19.71
C SER A 215 25.80 26.45 19.89
N GLY A 216 26.32 25.92 21.00
CA GLY A 216 26.43 24.48 21.24
C GLY A 216 25.39 23.92 22.22
N ILE A 217 25.00 24.70 23.23
CA ILE A 217 24.15 24.20 24.33
C ILE A 217 22.80 23.67 23.84
N GLY A 218 22.24 24.30 22.81
CA GLY A 218 20.95 23.89 22.26
C GLY A 218 20.96 22.51 21.63
N VAL A 219 22.03 22.18 20.89
CA VAL A 219 22.20 20.85 20.28
C VAL A 219 22.37 19.80 21.36
N ARG A 220 23.20 20.08 22.36
CA ARG A 220 23.47 19.17 23.49
C ARG A 220 22.20 18.78 24.24
N ILE A 221 21.32 19.75 24.55
CA ILE A 221 20.07 19.49 25.27
C ILE A 221 19.12 18.62 24.42
N VAL A 222 19.03 18.85 23.12
CA VAL A 222 18.20 18.02 22.23
C VAL A 222 18.73 16.59 22.18
N GLU A 223 20.03 16.39 22.05
CA GLU A 223 20.66 15.06 22.08
C GLU A 223 20.45 14.34 23.41
N LEU A 224 20.49 15.07 24.54
CA LEU A 224 20.17 14.51 25.85
C LEU A 224 18.69 14.07 25.94
N VAL A 225 17.77 14.88 25.42
CA VAL A 225 16.33 14.54 25.37
C VAL A 225 16.07 13.33 24.50
N GLU A 226 16.74 13.24 23.34
CA GLU A 226 16.68 12.05 22.46
C GLU A 226 17.13 10.78 23.19
N GLN A 227 18.30 10.82 23.84
CA GLN A 227 18.84 9.68 24.58
C GLN A 227 17.96 9.29 25.77
N SER A 228 17.43 10.30 26.48
CA SER A 228 16.49 10.09 27.58
C SER A 228 15.19 9.45 27.09
N ALA A 229 14.62 9.94 25.99
CA ALA A 229 13.38 9.42 25.44
C ALA A 229 13.54 7.99 24.91
N MET A 230 14.67 7.69 24.27
CA MET A 230 14.98 6.35 23.75
C MET A 230 15.38 5.34 24.83
N SER A 231 15.71 5.80 26.04
CA SER A 231 16.01 4.91 27.17
C SER A 231 14.83 4.75 28.14
N SER A 232 14.05 5.80 28.35
CA SER A 232 13.08 5.87 29.46
C SER A 232 11.66 6.20 29.03
N GLY A 233 11.44 6.61 27.77
CA GLY A 233 10.15 7.04 27.23
C GLY A 233 9.85 8.53 27.47
N LEU A 234 8.92 9.09 26.69
CA LEU A 234 8.62 10.53 26.65
C LEU A 234 8.09 11.06 27.98
N VAL A 235 7.38 10.24 28.75
CA VAL A 235 6.81 10.69 30.04
C VAL A 235 7.89 10.96 31.09
N VAL A 236 8.92 10.12 31.14
CA VAL A 236 10.05 10.29 32.07
C VAL A 236 10.90 11.47 31.62
N THR A 237 11.18 11.57 30.32
CA THR A 237 11.92 12.70 29.74
C THR A 237 11.22 14.04 29.95
N GLY A 238 9.89 14.08 29.81
CA GLY A 238 9.08 15.27 30.12
C GLY A 238 9.26 15.72 31.56
N ARG A 239 9.17 14.80 32.54
CA ARG A 239 9.38 15.11 33.97
C ARG A 239 10.82 15.54 34.29
N LEU A 240 11.81 14.93 33.64
CA LEU A 240 13.21 15.35 33.78
C LEU A 240 13.42 16.77 33.24
N LEU A 241 12.78 17.13 32.12
CA LEU A 241 12.80 18.48 31.57
C LEU A 241 12.07 19.48 32.47
N GLU A 242 10.90 19.13 33.02
CA GLU A 242 10.19 19.96 34.00
C GLU A 242 11.08 20.25 35.21
N ARG A 243 11.72 19.21 35.77
CA ARG A 243 12.64 19.34 36.90
C ARG A 243 13.88 20.17 36.54
N LEU A 244 14.39 20.07 35.31
CA LEU A 244 15.47 20.94 34.80
C LEU A 244 15.02 22.39 34.70
N VAL A 245 13.82 22.66 34.21
CA VAL A 245 13.25 24.02 34.16
C VAL A 245 13.14 24.62 35.57
N ASP A 246 12.63 23.86 36.53
CA ASP A 246 12.52 24.32 37.92
C ASP A 246 13.89 24.59 38.55
N GLU A 247 14.87 23.71 38.29
CA GLU A 247 16.26 23.89 38.72
C GLU A 247 16.85 25.17 38.10
N MET A 248 16.63 25.44 36.81
CA MET A 248 17.16 26.63 36.15
C MET A 248 16.54 27.94 36.67
N VAL A 249 15.26 27.93 37.07
CA VAL A 249 14.62 29.08 37.72
C VAL A 249 15.23 29.35 39.11
N PHE A 250 15.54 28.29 39.85
CA PHE A 250 16.22 28.39 41.13
C PHE A 250 17.65 28.95 40.96
N VAL A 251 18.44 28.33 40.08
CA VAL A 251 19.82 28.74 39.74
C VAL A 251 19.86 30.20 39.28
N GLN A 252 18.93 30.63 38.43
CA GLN A 252 18.85 32.03 38.00
C GLN A 252 18.77 32.99 39.21
N THR A 253 17.97 32.63 40.22
CA THR A 253 17.78 33.46 41.42
C THR A 253 19.06 33.46 42.27
N GLU A 254 19.72 32.31 42.43
CA GLU A 254 20.99 32.21 43.14
C GLU A 254 22.10 33.03 42.49
N LEU A 255 22.28 32.93 41.18
CA LEU A 255 23.30 33.68 40.45
C LEU A 255 23.13 35.20 40.59
N ILE A 256 21.89 35.70 40.59
CA ILE A 256 21.60 37.13 40.83
C ILE A 256 21.96 37.53 42.27
N ASN A 257 21.63 36.70 43.25
CA ASN A 257 21.97 36.95 44.66
C ASN A 257 23.49 36.91 44.89
N GLU A 258 24.19 35.98 44.23
CA GLU A 258 25.65 35.90 44.27
C GLU A 258 26.31 37.11 43.62
N ALA A 259 25.84 37.55 42.46
CA ALA A 259 26.32 38.78 41.82
C ALA A 259 26.15 40.00 42.73
N SER A 260 24.99 40.11 43.39
CA SER A 260 24.71 41.19 44.35
C SER A 260 25.64 41.11 45.57
N THR A 261 25.86 39.91 46.10
CA THR A 261 26.79 39.65 47.21
C THR A 261 28.21 40.04 46.84
N LYS A 262 28.70 39.65 45.66
CA LYS A 262 30.04 40.02 45.16
C LYS A 262 30.19 41.54 45.03
N ARG A 263 29.17 42.25 44.51
CA ARG A 263 29.18 43.72 44.45
C ARG A 263 29.20 44.38 45.82
N SER A 264 28.42 43.87 46.77
CA SER A 264 28.43 44.35 48.16
C SER A 264 29.81 44.15 48.80
N GLN A 265 30.45 43.00 48.57
CA GLN A 265 31.81 42.75 49.03
C GLN A 265 32.82 43.72 48.40
N THR A 266 32.68 44.07 47.12
CA THR A 266 33.52 45.10 46.48
C THR A 266 33.40 46.45 47.19
N GLN A 267 32.22 46.86 47.64
CA GLN A 267 32.04 48.14 48.35
C GLN A 267 32.79 48.18 49.69
N MET A 268 33.08 47.04 50.31
CA MET A 268 33.85 46.94 51.55
C MET A 268 35.37 46.94 51.30
N MET A 269 35.81 46.84 50.04
CA MET A 269 37.22 46.70 49.69
C MET A 269 38.11 47.88 50.08
N PRO A 270 37.68 49.16 49.98
CA PRO A 270 38.49 50.28 50.46
C PRO A 270 38.87 50.15 51.95
N GLY A 271 37.93 49.69 52.79
CA GLY A 271 38.18 49.41 54.20
C GLY A 271 39.15 48.25 54.42
N ARG A 272 39.04 47.18 53.61
CA ARG A 272 39.97 46.03 53.66
C ARG A 272 41.38 46.39 53.18
N VAL A 273 41.51 47.24 52.16
CA VAL A 273 42.79 47.79 51.69
C VAL A 273 43.43 48.62 52.80
N GLN A 274 42.67 49.48 53.46
CA GLN A 274 43.17 50.28 54.59
C GLN A 274 43.60 49.39 55.77
N GLN A 275 42.84 48.35 56.07
CA GLN A 275 43.17 47.38 57.12
C GLN A 275 44.47 46.61 56.81
N ALA A 276 44.65 46.16 55.57
CA ALA A 276 45.87 45.45 55.14
C ALA A 276 47.13 46.31 55.28
N LEU A 277 47.01 47.63 55.08
CA LEU A 277 48.12 48.59 55.23
C LEU A 277 48.40 48.99 56.68
N ASN A 278 47.54 48.65 57.64
CA ASN A 278 47.64 49.09 59.02
C ASN A 278 48.51 48.16 59.88
N VAL A 279 49.82 48.24 59.70
CA VAL A 279 50.82 47.41 60.42
C VAL A 279 51.61 48.18 61.50
N GLY A 280 51.16 49.38 61.88
CA GLY A 280 51.82 50.21 62.90
C GLY A 280 53.07 50.97 62.43
N ALA A 281 53.39 50.94 61.13
CA ALA A 281 54.50 51.68 60.53
C ALA A 281 54.08 53.09 60.07
N ASN A 282 54.97 54.09 60.26
CA ASN A 282 54.71 55.47 59.84
C ASN A 282 54.83 55.67 58.31
N LYS A 283 55.63 54.85 57.62
CA LYS A 283 55.83 54.85 56.17
C LYS A 283 56.13 53.44 55.67
N LEU A 284 55.64 53.08 54.48
CA LEU A 284 55.84 51.78 53.82
C LEU A 284 56.53 52.00 52.46
N SER A 285 57.44 51.09 52.07
CA SER A 285 57.99 51.01 50.70
C SER A 285 57.04 50.21 49.79
N GLY A 286 57.22 50.33 48.46
CA GLY A 286 56.40 49.58 47.50
C GLY A 286 56.60 48.06 47.54
N ASP A 287 57.73 47.60 48.07
CA ASP A 287 58.08 46.17 48.21
C ASP A 287 57.64 45.58 49.58
N ASP A 288 56.92 46.36 50.40
CA ASP A 288 56.47 45.92 51.73
C ASP A 288 55.34 44.88 51.63
N ASP A 289 55.37 43.87 52.51
CA ASP A 289 54.36 42.81 52.56
C ASP A 289 52.94 43.37 52.77
N ALA A 290 52.78 44.46 53.53
CA ALA A 290 51.49 45.12 53.74
C ALA A 290 50.96 45.76 52.44
N VAL A 291 51.86 46.31 51.63
CA VAL A 291 51.52 46.87 50.31
C VAL A 291 51.16 45.74 49.33
N ALA A 292 51.87 44.62 49.38
CA ALA A 292 51.54 43.43 48.59
C ALA A 292 50.17 42.83 48.96
N GLN A 293 49.83 42.76 50.26
CA GLN A 293 48.50 42.32 50.71
C GLN A 293 47.40 43.28 50.29
N ALA A 294 47.63 44.59 50.39
CA ALA A 294 46.69 45.61 49.91
C ALA A 294 46.47 45.50 48.38
N LEU A 295 47.52 45.18 47.62
CA LEU A 295 47.45 44.93 46.19
C LEU A 295 46.65 43.67 45.86
N GLN A 296 46.78 42.61 46.66
CA GLN A 296 45.93 41.42 46.54
C GLN A 296 44.46 41.75 46.80
N MET A 297 44.17 42.57 47.81
CA MET A 297 42.79 43.05 48.05
C MET A 297 42.26 43.83 46.84
N LEU A 298 43.05 44.74 46.27
CA LEU A 298 42.69 45.47 45.05
C LEU A 298 42.32 44.51 43.90
N ARG A 299 43.13 43.48 43.67
CA ARG A 299 42.89 42.44 42.64
C ARG A 299 41.60 41.67 42.91
N ILE A 300 41.39 41.20 44.14
CA ILE A 300 40.17 40.48 44.55
C ILE A 300 38.95 41.37 44.34
N GLY A 301 39.03 42.66 44.64
CA GLY A 301 37.93 43.61 44.40
C GLY A 301 37.56 43.73 42.91
N ALA A 302 38.56 43.69 42.02
CA ALA A 302 38.33 43.71 40.58
C ALA A 302 37.76 42.38 40.07
N GLU A 303 38.28 41.26 40.57
CA GLU A 303 37.78 39.90 40.30
C GLU A 303 36.30 39.76 40.69
N LEU A 304 35.93 40.21 41.90
CA LEU A 304 34.53 40.20 42.37
C LEU A 304 33.59 40.98 41.45
N LEU A 305 34.02 42.11 40.88
CA LEU A 305 33.18 42.88 39.95
C LEU A 305 33.03 42.20 38.60
N VAL A 306 34.13 41.67 38.04
CA VAL A 306 34.09 40.98 36.75
C VAL A 306 33.27 39.69 36.87
N ASP A 307 33.43 38.96 37.98
CA ASP A 307 32.61 37.80 38.31
C ASP A 307 31.14 38.20 38.48
N ALA A 308 30.82 39.27 39.22
CA ALA A 308 29.44 39.71 39.38
C ALA A 308 28.77 39.97 38.02
N ASP A 309 29.48 40.62 37.08
CA ASP A 309 28.97 40.85 35.73
C ASP A 309 28.84 39.54 34.92
N ARG A 310 29.70 38.54 35.17
CA ARG A 310 29.61 37.20 34.55
C ARG A 310 28.37 36.44 35.05
N PHE A 311 28.12 36.47 36.35
CA PHE A 311 26.98 35.83 36.99
C PHE A 311 25.66 36.45 36.51
N GLU A 312 25.61 37.77 36.33
CA GLU A 312 24.42 38.43 35.76
C GLU A 312 24.15 38.04 34.32
N LEU A 313 25.20 37.96 33.48
CA LEU A 313 25.03 37.49 32.11
C LEU A 313 24.59 36.02 32.08
N ALA A 314 25.20 35.15 32.90
CA ALA A 314 24.80 33.76 33.05
C ALA A 314 23.31 33.65 33.43
N ALA A 315 22.87 34.39 34.45
CA ALA A 315 21.47 34.41 34.87
C ALA A 315 20.53 34.88 33.75
N ALA A 316 20.92 35.92 32.99
CA ALA A 316 20.12 36.42 31.87
C ALA A 316 20.01 35.39 30.73
N LEU A 317 21.11 34.72 30.39
CA LEU A 317 21.14 33.69 29.35
C LEU A 317 20.39 32.42 29.77
N ILE A 318 20.53 31.97 31.02
CA ILE A 318 19.77 30.84 31.58
C ILE A 318 18.27 31.14 31.54
N LYS A 319 17.85 32.35 31.91
CA LYS A 319 16.45 32.77 31.83
C LYS A 319 15.94 32.69 30.38
N ASP A 320 16.69 33.25 29.43
CA ASP A 320 16.30 33.25 28.02
C ASP A 320 16.24 31.83 27.44
N LEU A 321 17.25 30.99 27.72
CA LEU A 321 17.28 29.57 27.37
C LEU A 321 16.07 28.82 27.96
N THR A 322 15.75 29.08 29.22
CA THR A 322 14.62 28.44 29.91
C THR A 322 13.29 28.78 29.25
N ASP A 323 13.07 30.07 28.97
CA ASP A 323 11.80 30.57 28.41
C ASP A 323 11.64 30.23 26.92
N ASN A 324 12.73 30.34 26.14
CA ASN A 324 12.71 30.26 24.68
C ASN A 324 13.19 28.91 24.12
N MET A 325 13.71 28.01 24.95
CA MET A 325 14.15 26.68 24.52
C MET A 325 13.64 25.53 25.41
N LEU A 326 13.94 25.53 26.72
CA LEU A 326 13.59 24.39 27.60
C LEU A 326 12.07 24.21 27.73
N ARG A 327 11.32 25.29 27.99
CA ARG A 327 9.85 25.23 28.06
C ARG A 327 9.21 24.83 26.72
N PRO A 328 9.61 25.39 25.56
CA PRO A 328 9.15 24.89 24.26
C PRO A 328 9.45 23.42 24.00
N LEU A 329 10.62 22.93 24.41
CA LEU A 329 11.01 21.52 24.25
C LEU A 329 10.14 20.61 25.12
N GLY A 330 9.92 20.97 26.39
CA GLY A 330 9.01 20.25 27.29
C GLY A 330 7.59 20.15 26.71
N LYS A 331 7.05 21.27 26.22
CA LYS A 331 5.74 21.28 25.53
C LYS A 331 5.71 20.39 24.29
N ALA A 332 6.79 20.35 23.51
CA ALA A 332 6.87 19.50 22.33
C ALA A 332 6.89 18.00 22.70
N VAL A 333 7.58 17.63 23.78
CA VAL A 333 7.60 16.26 24.34
C VAL A 333 6.22 15.85 24.84
N GLU A 334 5.56 16.71 25.63
CA GLU A 334 4.19 16.46 26.10
C GLU A 334 3.19 16.31 24.94
N PHE A 335 3.27 17.22 23.96
CA PHE A 335 2.41 17.18 22.79
C PHE A 335 2.64 15.92 21.95
N SER A 336 3.89 15.54 21.70
CA SER A 336 4.26 14.31 21.00
C SER A 336 3.67 13.09 21.70
N ARG A 337 3.84 12.98 23.02
CA ARG A 337 3.28 11.88 23.82
C ARG A 337 1.76 11.82 23.71
N ALA A 338 1.07 12.96 23.86
CA ALA A 338 -0.39 13.01 23.77
C ALA A 338 -0.87 12.54 22.39
N ARG A 339 -0.26 13.04 21.30
CA ARG A 339 -0.63 12.68 19.93
C ARG A 339 -0.35 11.22 19.59
N LEU A 340 0.80 10.69 20.00
CA LEU A 340 1.12 9.27 19.84
C LEU A 340 0.14 8.39 20.63
N SER A 341 -0.21 8.79 21.85
CA SER A 341 -1.17 8.06 22.69
C SER A 341 -2.57 8.08 22.06
N ASP A 342 -3.03 9.22 21.56
CA ASP A 342 -4.30 9.33 20.83
C ASP A 342 -4.28 8.41 19.60
N GLY A 343 -3.19 8.45 18.83
CA GLY A 343 -3.02 7.62 17.62
C GLY A 343 -2.99 6.12 17.91
N ALA A 344 -2.32 5.67 18.98
CA ALA A 344 -2.26 4.26 19.36
C ALA A 344 -3.61 3.75 19.91
N ASN A 345 -4.38 4.60 20.59
CA ASN A 345 -5.67 4.19 21.21
C ASN A 345 -6.90 4.48 20.33
N ALA A 346 -6.75 5.18 19.21
CA ALA A 346 -7.86 5.46 18.31
C ALA A 346 -8.39 4.19 17.65
N GLN A 347 -9.72 4.06 17.53
CA GLN A 347 -10.31 2.95 16.77
C GLN A 347 -10.17 3.14 15.25
N LYS A 348 -10.10 4.40 14.80
CA LYS A 348 -10.04 4.79 13.40
C LYS A 348 -9.01 5.88 13.17
N LEU A 349 -8.42 5.86 11.98
CA LEU A 349 -7.59 6.94 11.46
C LEU A 349 -8.45 8.16 11.05
N ALA A 350 -7.80 9.28 10.75
CA ALA A 350 -8.48 10.54 10.39
C ALA A 350 -9.32 10.45 9.11
N ASP A 351 -9.00 9.50 8.22
CA ASP A 351 -9.73 9.18 6.97
C ASP A 351 -10.91 8.22 7.19
N GLY A 352 -11.13 7.74 8.43
CA GLY A 352 -12.20 6.82 8.79
C GLY A 352 -11.87 5.33 8.65
N LEU A 353 -10.66 4.97 8.20
CA LEU A 353 -10.19 3.59 8.13
C LEU A 353 -9.89 3.02 9.54
N PRO A 354 -10.00 1.69 9.75
CA PRO A 354 -9.58 1.06 10.99
C PRO A 354 -8.12 1.37 11.32
N ASN A 355 -7.82 1.65 12.58
CA ASN A 355 -6.44 1.88 13.01
C ASN A 355 -5.63 0.58 12.92
N PRO A 356 -4.53 0.51 12.15
CA PRO A 356 -3.74 -0.71 12.00
C PRO A 356 -2.89 -1.06 13.23
N TRP A 357 -2.87 -0.20 14.28
CA TRP A 357 -2.05 -0.38 15.48
C TRP A 357 -2.14 -1.78 16.10
N GLU A 358 -3.34 -2.32 16.30
CA GLU A 358 -3.54 -3.66 16.87
C GLU A 358 -3.02 -4.78 15.96
N THR A 359 -3.06 -4.56 14.65
CA THR A 359 -2.62 -5.52 13.63
C THR A 359 -1.14 -5.37 13.24
N MET A 360 -0.42 -4.39 13.77
CA MET A 360 1.01 -4.22 13.51
C MET A 360 1.83 -5.37 14.13
N PRO A 361 2.91 -5.83 13.47
CA PRO A 361 3.76 -6.90 13.96
C PRO A 361 4.44 -6.58 15.30
N GLN A 362 4.66 -7.61 16.11
CA GLN A 362 5.32 -7.55 17.42
C GLN A 362 6.29 -8.70 17.58
N TYR A 363 7.38 -8.49 18.32
CA TYR A 363 8.33 -9.56 18.65
C TYR A 363 7.65 -10.71 19.41
N GLY A 364 7.94 -11.95 19.02
CA GLY A 364 7.38 -13.15 19.62
C GLY A 364 5.89 -13.39 19.31
N LYS A 365 5.28 -12.62 18.40
CA LYS A 365 3.92 -12.83 17.90
C LYS A 365 3.95 -13.33 16.46
N PRO A 366 2.91 -14.07 16.01
CA PRO A 366 2.79 -14.45 14.61
C PRO A 366 2.76 -13.23 13.69
N VAL A 367 3.37 -13.36 12.51
CA VAL A 367 3.32 -12.31 11.48
C VAL A 367 1.86 -12.06 11.07
N PRO A 368 1.39 -10.79 11.07
CA PRO A 368 0.04 -10.43 10.64
C PRO A 368 -0.28 -10.91 9.22
N SER A 369 -1.55 -11.24 8.94
CA SER A 369 -1.97 -11.81 7.65
C SER A 369 -1.68 -10.90 6.47
N GLN A 370 -1.77 -9.57 6.64
CA GLN A 370 -1.49 -8.60 5.58
C GLN A 370 -0.01 -8.57 5.14
N LEU A 371 0.90 -9.10 5.97
CA LEU A 371 2.34 -9.20 5.68
C LEU A 371 2.75 -10.61 5.20
N LYS A 372 1.78 -11.48 4.91
CA LYS A 372 2.01 -12.82 4.35
C LYS A 372 1.86 -12.80 2.83
N PRO A 373 2.53 -13.71 2.11
CA PRO A 373 2.32 -13.87 0.67
C PRO A 373 0.88 -14.31 0.38
N GLY A 374 0.37 -13.90 -0.78
CA GLY A 374 -0.92 -14.37 -1.29
C GLY A 374 -0.86 -15.84 -1.72
N SER A 375 -2.01 -16.43 -2.06
CA SER A 375 -2.07 -17.83 -2.48
C SER A 375 -1.28 -18.12 -3.77
N THR A 376 -1.10 -17.10 -4.60
CA THR A 376 -0.40 -17.12 -5.91
C THR A 376 1.11 -16.96 -5.81
N GLU A 377 1.66 -16.69 -4.62
CA GLU A 377 3.09 -16.44 -4.44
C GLU A 377 3.74 -17.47 -3.54
N ARG A 378 5.01 -17.77 -3.83
CA ARG A 378 5.91 -18.55 -2.98
C ARG A 378 7.13 -17.71 -2.64
N VAL A 379 7.26 -17.40 -1.36
CA VAL A 379 8.41 -16.66 -0.83
C VAL A 379 9.50 -17.62 -0.39
N LEU A 380 10.76 -17.25 -0.59
CA LEU A 380 11.90 -18.04 -0.08
C LEU A 380 12.09 -17.82 1.42
N ILE A 381 11.90 -16.59 1.90
CA ILE A 381 11.91 -16.26 3.32
C ILE A 381 10.48 -16.37 3.84
N GLN A 382 10.21 -17.46 4.57
CA GLN A 382 8.90 -17.68 5.17
C GLN A 382 8.61 -16.66 6.27
N PRO A 383 7.37 -16.15 6.41
CA PRO A 383 7.01 -15.19 7.47
C PRO A 383 7.40 -15.67 8.88
N GLU A 384 7.29 -16.97 9.15
CA GLU A 384 7.67 -17.57 10.44
C GLU A 384 9.17 -17.44 10.75
N ALA A 385 10.00 -17.24 9.74
CA ALA A 385 11.45 -17.06 9.87
C ALA A 385 11.87 -15.59 10.03
N TYR A 386 10.99 -14.62 9.78
CA TYR A 386 11.33 -13.19 9.73
C TYR A 386 12.10 -12.73 10.95
N GLU A 387 11.58 -12.94 12.17
CA GLU A 387 12.26 -12.50 13.38
C GLU A 387 13.65 -13.16 13.56
N GLY A 388 13.78 -14.43 13.19
CA GLY A 388 15.05 -15.17 13.25
C GLY A 388 16.09 -14.62 12.26
N GLU A 389 15.67 -14.27 11.05
CA GLU A 389 16.52 -13.65 10.04
C GLU A 389 17.01 -12.27 10.49
N VAL A 390 16.12 -11.41 11.00
CA VAL A 390 16.51 -10.09 11.54
C VAL A 390 17.51 -10.26 12.68
N ALA A 391 17.22 -11.15 13.63
CA ALA A 391 18.10 -11.39 14.77
C ALA A 391 19.50 -11.83 14.31
N SER A 392 19.57 -12.74 13.34
CA SER A 392 20.82 -13.24 12.76
C SER A 392 21.62 -12.12 12.11
N ILE A 393 21.00 -11.35 11.21
CA ILE A 393 21.66 -10.31 10.43
C ILE A 393 22.12 -9.16 11.33
N VAL A 394 21.25 -8.68 12.22
CA VAL A 394 21.59 -7.57 13.12
C VAL A 394 22.73 -7.96 14.07
N ARG A 395 22.70 -9.16 14.66
CA ARG A 395 23.79 -9.63 15.52
C ARG A 395 25.12 -9.73 14.79
N ALA A 396 25.10 -10.12 13.51
CA ALA A 396 26.31 -10.17 12.68
C ALA A 396 26.89 -8.77 12.41
N CYS A 397 26.05 -7.73 12.31
CA CYS A 397 26.51 -6.35 12.15
C CYS A 397 27.17 -5.75 13.40
N LEU A 398 26.88 -6.29 14.59
CA LEU A 398 27.32 -5.70 15.86
C LEU A 398 28.67 -6.28 16.31
N ALA A 399 29.61 -5.40 16.69
CA ALA A 399 30.94 -5.82 17.14
C ALA A 399 30.98 -6.24 18.61
N ASN A 400 30.27 -5.52 19.49
CA ASN A 400 30.29 -5.75 20.93
C ASN A 400 29.34 -6.91 21.34
N PRO A 401 29.80 -7.90 22.13
CA PRO A 401 28.95 -8.95 22.66
C PRO A 401 27.70 -8.46 23.40
N GLN A 402 27.79 -7.41 24.20
CA GLN A 402 26.63 -6.87 24.93
C GLN A 402 25.56 -6.32 23.98
N ASP A 403 25.98 -5.67 22.89
CA ASP A 403 25.08 -5.16 21.86
C ASP A 403 24.42 -6.30 21.08
N ARG A 404 25.13 -7.42 20.84
CA ARG A 404 24.56 -8.63 20.22
C ARG A 404 23.47 -9.27 21.07
N ASP A 405 23.67 -9.31 22.38
CA ASP A 405 22.67 -9.81 23.32
C ASP A 405 21.46 -8.87 23.38
N ALA A 406 21.70 -7.57 23.35
CA ALA A 406 20.69 -6.50 23.35
C ALA A 406 20.24 -6.05 21.95
N TRP A 407 20.40 -6.87 20.91
CA TRP A 407 20.29 -6.45 19.50
C TRP A 407 18.97 -5.75 19.15
N ARG A 408 17.85 -6.13 19.78
CA ARG A 408 16.54 -5.47 19.55
C ARG A 408 16.56 -4.02 20.00
N ILE A 409 17.13 -3.78 21.18
CA ILE A 409 17.25 -2.44 21.76
C ILE A 409 18.17 -1.60 20.88
N VAL A 410 19.30 -2.17 20.46
CA VAL A 410 20.24 -1.49 19.56
C VAL A 410 19.58 -1.17 18.22
N LEU A 411 18.89 -2.13 17.58
CA LEU A 411 18.18 -1.91 16.32
C LEU A 411 17.18 -0.75 16.45
N ARG A 412 16.34 -0.77 17.48
CA ARG A 412 15.35 0.27 17.76
C ARG A 412 15.99 1.64 17.97
N GLU A 413 17.00 1.74 18.84
CA GLU A 413 17.72 2.99 19.14
C GLU A 413 18.41 3.54 17.88
N ARG A 414 19.13 2.71 17.12
CA ARG A 414 19.85 3.14 15.92
C ARG A 414 18.91 3.60 14.81
N ALA A 415 17.83 2.88 14.57
CA ALA A 415 16.83 3.25 13.57
C ALA A 415 16.12 4.57 13.92
N ALA A 416 15.69 4.74 15.18
CA ALA A 416 15.03 5.97 15.63
C ALA A 416 15.96 7.20 15.61
N LEU A 417 17.24 7.01 15.96
CA LEU A 417 18.22 8.08 16.04
C LEU A 417 18.94 8.38 14.71
N GLY A 418 18.66 7.62 13.65
CA GLY A 418 19.35 7.77 12.36
C GLY A 418 20.84 7.44 12.44
N SER A 419 21.23 6.54 13.35
CA SER A 419 22.62 6.13 13.58
C SER A 419 22.96 4.86 12.80
N GLU A 420 24.23 4.68 12.45
CA GLU A 420 24.70 3.44 11.83
C GLU A 420 24.45 2.24 12.74
N LEU A 421 23.98 1.12 12.17
CA LEU A 421 23.68 -0.09 12.93
C LEU A 421 24.93 -0.67 13.61
N GLY A 422 26.06 -0.74 12.89
CA GLY A 422 27.28 -1.38 13.38
C GLY A 422 28.13 -0.51 14.30
N THR A 423 28.35 0.76 13.95
CA THR A 423 29.26 1.66 14.68
C THR A 423 28.54 2.58 15.66
N GLY A 424 27.27 2.89 15.37
CA GLY A 424 26.51 3.87 16.12
C GLY A 424 26.75 5.33 15.80
N VAL A 425 27.59 5.63 14.81
CA VAL A 425 27.83 7.00 14.36
C VAL A 425 26.54 7.57 13.75
N ARG A 426 26.21 8.82 14.09
CA ARG A 426 25.02 9.47 13.55
C ARG A 426 25.23 9.84 12.08
N ARG A 427 24.34 9.36 11.20
CA ARG A 427 24.41 9.57 9.74
C ARG A 427 23.18 10.28 9.18
N ARG A 428 22.05 10.15 9.87
CA ARG A 428 20.77 10.71 9.45
C ARG A 428 20.12 11.46 10.61
N SER A 429 19.13 12.29 10.29
CA SER A 429 18.29 12.95 11.28
C SER A 429 17.54 11.91 12.12
N SER A 430 17.36 12.16 13.42
CA SER A 430 16.48 11.30 14.23
C SER A 430 15.01 11.69 14.02
N ILE A 431 14.13 10.92 14.64
CA ILE A 431 12.71 11.24 14.82
C ILE A 431 12.48 12.53 15.64
N PHE A 432 13.47 13.01 16.41
CA PHE A 432 13.44 14.28 17.13
C PHE A 432 14.19 15.34 16.32
N ARG A 433 13.46 16.30 15.73
CA ARG A 433 14.06 17.32 14.88
C ARG A 433 13.91 18.71 15.48
N THR A 434 14.96 19.52 15.39
CA THR A 434 14.89 20.95 15.65
C THR A 434 14.50 21.66 14.35
N SER A 435 13.29 22.20 14.28
CA SER A 435 12.80 22.95 13.12
C SER A 435 13.39 24.36 13.07
N VAL A 436 13.44 25.00 14.25
CA VAL A 436 14.07 26.31 14.44
C VAL A 436 14.92 26.24 15.70
N GLY A 437 16.21 26.56 15.57
CA GLY A 437 17.13 26.62 16.70
C GLY A 437 16.89 27.86 17.57
N TRP A 438 17.13 27.73 18.87
CA TRP A 438 17.11 28.87 19.78
C TRP A 438 18.23 29.85 19.45
N VAL A 439 17.92 31.14 19.51
CA VAL A 439 18.92 32.22 19.46
C VAL A 439 18.64 33.19 20.60
N PRO A 440 19.64 33.51 21.46
CA PRO A 440 19.49 34.42 22.58
C PRO A 440 18.87 35.76 22.19
N SER A 441 18.07 36.34 23.10
CA SER A 441 17.53 37.70 22.92
C SER A 441 18.61 38.78 22.92
N ASP A 442 19.72 38.58 23.64
CA ASP A 442 20.86 39.50 23.64
C ASP A 442 21.66 39.37 22.33
N PRO A 443 21.69 40.41 21.47
CA PRO A 443 22.40 40.35 20.19
C PRO A 443 23.91 40.20 20.33
N GLN A 444 24.50 40.55 21.48
CA GLN A 444 25.95 40.41 21.70
C GLN A 444 26.34 38.98 22.09
N ALA A 445 25.38 38.15 22.52
CA ALA A 445 25.61 36.77 22.91
C ALA A 445 25.41 35.77 21.77
N THR A 446 25.32 36.21 20.52
CA THR A 446 25.12 35.34 19.37
C THR A 446 25.86 35.83 18.12
N SER A 447 26.30 34.88 17.29
CA SER A 447 26.84 35.13 15.94
C SER A 447 25.77 35.11 14.84
N ALA A 448 24.51 34.82 15.19
CA ALA A 448 23.40 34.76 14.26
C ALA A 448 23.00 36.16 13.75
N ARG A 449 22.45 36.22 12.54
CA ARG A 449 21.98 37.50 11.93
C ARG A 449 20.74 38.09 12.59
N VAL A 450 20.02 37.30 13.38
CA VAL A 450 18.76 37.66 14.04
C VAL A 450 18.89 37.23 15.50
N SER A 451 18.40 38.02 16.44
CA SER A 451 18.35 37.70 17.87
C SER A 451 16.92 37.43 18.35
N GLY A 452 16.76 36.77 19.50
CA GLY A 452 15.47 36.52 20.13
C GLY A 452 14.61 35.50 19.39
N VAL A 453 15.23 34.45 18.86
CA VAL A 453 14.52 33.38 18.14
C VAL A 453 14.15 32.29 19.14
N LYS A 454 12.86 32.01 19.23
CA LYS A 454 12.31 30.91 20.02
C LYS A 454 12.50 29.58 19.29
N ALA A 455 12.92 28.54 20.00
CA ALA A 455 13.09 27.21 19.42
C ALA A 455 11.74 26.55 19.08
N GLU A 456 11.73 25.84 17.96
CA GLU A 456 10.61 25.00 17.52
C GLU A 456 11.11 23.59 17.21
N PHE A 457 10.33 22.59 17.64
CA PHE A 457 10.71 21.19 17.54
C PHE A 457 9.63 20.38 16.81
N ALA A 458 10.08 19.41 16.00
CA ALA A 458 9.25 18.44 15.29
C ALA A 458 9.56 17.04 15.83
N LEU A 459 8.77 16.62 16.81
CA LEU A 459 8.77 15.29 17.40
C LEU A 459 7.67 14.43 16.75
N PRO A 460 7.75 13.08 16.83
CA PRO A 460 6.74 12.19 16.24
C PRO A 460 5.36 12.43 16.86
N ARG A 461 4.33 12.45 16.01
CA ARG A 461 2.93 12.69 16.38
C ARG A 461 2.05 11.48 16.08
N ALA A 462 2.47 10.63 15.15
CA ALA A 462 1.85 9.35 14.82
C ALA A 462 2.93 8.30 14.55
N VAL A 463 2.54 7.02 14.54
CA VAL A 463 3.48 5.91 14.20
C VAL A 463 4.05 6.08 12.78
N GLN A 464 3.28 6.69 11.87
CA GLN A 464 3.72 7.00 10.51
C GLN A 464 4.94 7.94 10.50
N ASP A 465 5.02 8.92 11.42
CA ASP A 465 6.20 9.80 11.50
C ASP A 465 7.47 9.01 11.88
N VAL A 466 7.32 7.89 12.59
CA VAL A 466 8.42 6.97 12.91
C VAL A 466 8.75 6.10 11.70
N GLN A 467 7.74 5.60 10.97
CA GLN A 467 7.92 4.84 9.74
C GLN A 467 8.68 5.66 8.68
N ASP A 468 8.34 6.95 8.54
CA ASP A 468 8.99 7.90 7.63
C ASP A 468 10.50 8.09 7.90
N VAL A 469 10.98 7.73 9.10
CA VAL A 469 12.41 7.73 9.45
C VAL A 469 13.02 6.33 9.34
N VAL A 470 12.31 5.30 9.80
CA VAL A 470 12.80 3.92 9.83
C VAL A 470 12.90 3.30 8.43
N GLU A 471 11.91 3.52 7.55
CA GLU A 471 11.90 2.93 6.21
C GLU A 471 13.08 3.41 5.36
N PRO A 472 13.36 4.73 5.23
CA PRO A 472 14.55 5.19 4.53
C PRO A 472 15.86 4.73 5.16
N TRP A 473 15.89 4.55 6.50
CA TRP A 473 17.05 4.03 7.22
C TRP A 473 17.33 2.55 6.88
N LEU A 474 16.30 1.71 6.83
CA LEU A 474 16.40 0.30 6.40
C LEU A 474 16.85 0.17 4.94
N ALA A 475 16.49 1.13 4.10
CA ALA A 475 16.87 1.18 2.69
C ALA A 475 18.30 1.71 2.44
N ASP A 476 19.08 2.09 3.47
CA ASP A 476 20.37 2.75 3.30
C ASP A 476 21.53 1.86 3.74
N VAL A 477 22.48 1.61 2.82
CA VAL A 477 23.63 0.74 3.08
C VAL A 477 24.55 1.34 4.14
N GLU A 478 24.71 2.66 4.15
CA GLU A 478 25.59 3.33 5.13
C GLU A 478 24.98 3.27 6.53
N ALA A 479 23.66 3.36 6.64
CA ALA A 479 22.96 3.34 7.91
C ALA A 479 22.70 1.92 8.44
N ALA A 480 22.00 1.07 7.69
CA ALA A 480 21.58 -0.27 8.14
C ALA A 480 22.54 -1.40 7.69
N GLY A 481 23.60 -1.10 6.94
CA GLY A 481 24.69 -2.05 6.67
C GLY A 481 24.23 -3.32 5.93
N ASP A 482 24.58 -4.49 6.49
CA ASP A 482 24.27 -5.79 5.90
C ASP A 482 22.75 -6.06 5.86
N LEU A 483 21.98 -5.50 6.81
CA LEU A 483 20.52 -5.58 6.80
C LEU A 483 19.95 -4.90 5.55
N ALA A 484 20.44 -3.72 5.22
CA ALA A 484 20.04 -2.98 4.04
C ALA A 484 20.46 -3.66 2.74
N ARG A 485 21.59 -4.39 2.75
CA ARG A 485 22.05 -5.18 1.59
C ARG A 485 21.20 -6.43 1.41
N PHE A 486 20.84 -7.09 2.50
CA PHE A 486 19.94 -8.26 2.50
C PHE A 486 18.56 -7.92 1.94
N LEU A 487 17.96 -6.79 2.36
CA LEU A 487 16.65 -6.35 1.85
C LEU A 487 16.64 -5.99 0.36
N ARG A 488 17.81 -5.74 -0.24
CA ARG A 488 17.95 -5.33 -1.64
C ARG A 488 18.61 -6.37 -2.52
N GLN A 489 18.88 -7.58 -2.02
CA GLN A 489 19.60 -8.59 -2.80
C GLN A 489 18.73 -9.19 -3.91
N GLY A 490 19.34 -9.60 -5.02
CA GLY A 490 18.65 -10.36 -6.07
C GLY A 490 18.57 -11.85 -5.75
N LEU A 491 17.80 -12.61 -6.53
CA LEU A 491 17.65 -14.06 -6.37
C LEU A 491 19.00 -14.80 -6.46
N VAL A 492 19.89 -14.38 -7.36
CA VAL A 492 21.24 -14.94 -7.49
C VAL A 492 22.04 -14.71 -6.22
N ASP A 493 22.11 -13.46 -5.74
CA ASP A 493 22.82 -13.11 -4.50
C ASP A 493 22.26 -13.86 -3.29
N PHE A 494 20.94 -14.07 -3.23
CA PHE A 494 20.30 -14.79 -2.14
C PHE A 494 20.66 -16.27 -2.12
N VAL A 495 20.55 -16.97 -3.26
CA VAL A 495 20.82 -18.43 -3.32
C VAL A 495 22.32 -18.74 -3.20
N GLU A 496 23.18 -17.79 -3.55
CA GLU A 496 24.64 -17.93 -3.46
C GLU A 496 25.24 -17.33 -2.16
N SER A 497 24.43 -16.75 -1.26
CA SER A 497 24.95 -16.22 0.01
C SER A 497 24.96 -17.25 1.14
N GLY A 498 25.91 -17.09 2.07
CA GLY A 498 26.10 -17.96 3.23
C GLY A 498 27.19 -19.02 3.05
N THR A 499 27.18 -20.05 3.90
CA THR A 499 28.09 -21.22 3.77
C THR A 499 27.68 -22.12 2.61
N PRO A 500 28.56 -23.00 2.10
CA PRO A 500 28.19 -23.95 1.04
C PRO A 500 26.94 -24.78 1.34
N GLU A 501 26.73 -25.18 2.60
CA GLU A 501 25.53 -25.92 3.02
C GLU A 501 24.26 -25.05 2.98
N GLN A 502 24.38 -23.77 3.32
CA GLN A 502 23.28 -22.79 3.22
C GLN A 502 22.93 -22.52 1.76
N GLN A 503 23.93 -22.38 0.88
CA GLN A 503 23.74 -22.21 -0.56
C GLN A 503 22.95 -23.38 -1.15
N VAL A 504 23.37 -24.63 -0.87
CA VAL A 504 22.65 -25.83 -1.33
C VAL A 504 21.21 -25.85 -0.83
N THR A 505 20.99 -25.47 0.44
CA THR A 505 19.65 -25.42 1.03
C THR A 505 18.77 -24.39 0.33
N ARG A 506 19.26 -23.16 0.11
CA ARG A 506 18.53 -22.08 -0.55
C ARG A 506 18.27 -22.39 -2.02
N GLN A 507 19.24 -22.97 -2.73
CA GLN A 507 19.06 -23.44 -4.10
C GLN A 507 17.96 -24.50 -4.20
N ASN A 508 17.87 -25.43 -3.25
CA ASN A 508 16.81 -26.44 -3.21
C ASN A 508 15.44 -25.85 -2.86
N GLN A 509 15.38 -24.93 -1.90
CA GLN A 509 14.17 -24.19 -1.56
C GLN A 509 13.66 -23.38 -2.75
N PHE A 510 14.56 -22.69 -3.47
CA PHE A 510 14.21 -21.95 -4.68
C PHE A 510 13.61 -22.86 -5.75
N ILE A 511 14.24 -23.99 -6.07
CA ILE A 511 13.69 -24.91 -7.07
C ILE A 511 12.34 -25.47 -6.64
N GLY A 512 12.16 -25.84 -5.36
CA GLY A 512 10.87 -26.27 -4.83
C GLY A 512 9.79 -25.19 -4.98
N ALA A 513 10.08 -23.97 -4.52
CA ALA A 513 9.17 -22.83 -4.62
C ALA A 513 8.84 -22.46 -6.08
N PHE A 514 9.82 -22.54 -6.98
CA PHE A 514 9.62 -22.30 -8.42
C PHE A 514 8.73 -23.37 -9.06
N THR A 515 8.94 -24.66 -8.73
CA THR A 515 8.06 -25.75 -9.20
C THR A 515 6.63 -25.59 -8.67
N GLU A 516 6.45 -25.18 -7.42
CA GLU A 516 5.13 -24.88 -6.87
C GLU A 516 4.48 -23.67 -7.57
N ALA A 517 5.25 -22.60 -7.80
CA ALA A 517 4.77 -21.42 -8.53
C ALA A 517 4.33 -21.77 -9.96
N LEU A 518 5.05 -22.68 -10.65
CA LEU A 518 4.64 -23.21 -11.95
C LEU A 518 3.33 -24.02 -11.87
N ALA A 519 3.09 -24.75 -10.78
CA ALA A 519 1.85 -25.50 -10.62
C ALA A 519 0.66 -24.57 -10.37
N ILE A 520 0.85 -23.53 -9.56
CA ILE A 520 -0.19 -22.55 -9.20
C ILE A 520 -0.50 -21.60 -10.35
N SER A 521 0.48 -21.33 -11.22
CA SER A 521 0.29 -20.45 -12.36
C SER A 521 -0.64 -21.01 -13.43
N SER A 522 -1.08 -22.27 -13.32
CA SER A 522 -2.04 -22.89 -14.25
C SER A 522 -3.31 -22.05 -14.40
N PRO A 523 -3.88 -21.90 -15.62
CA PRO A 523 -5.05 -21.06 -15.82
C PRO A 523 -6.22 -21.57 -14.98
N PHE A 524 -6.97 -20.66 -14.35
CA PHE A 524 -8.07 -21.04 -13.46
C PHE A 524 -9.32 -21.48 -14.24
N VAL A 525 -9.23 -22.64 -14.89
CA VAL A 525 -10.26 -23.14 -15.79
C VAL A 525 -10.38 -24.66 -15.76
N GLN A 526 -11.62 -25.14 -15.90
CA GLN A 526 -11.89 -26.56 -16.07
C GLN A 526 -12.58 -26.75 -17.42
N VAL A 527 -11.80 -27.12 -18.44
CA VAL A 527 -12.34 -27.38 -19.78
C VAL A 527 -13.02 -28.75 -19.81
N ASN A 528 -14.28 -28.77 -20.23
CA ASN A 528 -15.03 -29.99 -20.47
C ASN A 528 -14.56 -30.63 -21.78
N ALA A 529 -13.77 -31.70 -21.68
CA ALA A 529 -13.16 -32.34 -22.84
C ALA A 529 -14.20 -32.86 -23.85
N ALA A 530 -15.34 -33.36 -23.38
CA ALA A 530 -16.42 -33.85 -24.25
C ALA A 530 -17.04 -32.69 -25.04
N VAL A 531 -17.44 -31.60 -24.37
CA VAL A 531 -17.99 -30.42 -25.03
C VAL A 531 -16.98 -29.81 -26.00
N ARG A 532 -15.72 -29.62 -25.58
CA ARG A 532 -14.67 -29.10 -26.46
C ARG A 532 -14.52 -29.95 -27.72
N SER A 533 -14.53 -31.27 -27.60
CA SER A 533 -14.35 -32.17 -28.76
C SER A 533 -15.47 -32.06 -29.80
N VAL A 534 -16.71 -31.77 -29.37
CA VAL A 534 -17.85 -31.60 -30.29
C VAL A 534 -18.07 -30.15 -30.72
N LEU A 535 -17.64 -29.18 -29.91
CA LEU A 535 -17.86 -27.75 -30.14
C LEU A 535 -16.72 -27.09 -30.92
N HIS A 536 -15.48 -27.47 -30.57
CA HIS A 536 -14.23 -26.92 -31.08
C HIS A 536 -13.24 -28.05 -31.46
N PRO A 537 -13.56 -28.88 -32.48
CA PRO A 537 -12.82 -30.12 -32.78
C PRO A 537 -11.35 -29.91 -33.19
N ASN A 538 -11.01 -28.73 -33.72
CA ASN A 538 -9.64 -28.36 -34.12
C ASN A 538 -8.80 -27.74 -33.00
N VAL A 539 -9.34 -27.56 -31.79
CA VAL A 539 -8.61 -26.98 -30.65
C VAL A 539 -8.02 -28.11 -29.80
N ALA A 540 -6.70 -28.30 -29.88
CA ALA A 540 -5.98 -29.37 -29.17
C ALA A 540 -5.80 -29.14 -27.66
N GLY A 541 -6.01 -27.90 -27.18
CA GLY A 541 -5.93 -27.54 -25.76
C GLY A 541 -4.47 -27.37 -25.35
N GLY A 542 -4.00 -26.13 -25.38
CA GLY A 542 -2.64 -25.76 -25.02
C GLY A 542 -2.63 -24.61 -24.01
N ILE A 543 -1.51 -24.50 -23.28
CA ILE A 543 -1.26 -23.38 -22.38
C ILE A 543 -0.05 -22.64 -22.90
N SER A 544 -0.20 -21.33 -23.11
CA SER A 544 0.93 -20.44 -23.40
C SER A 544 1.43 -19.84 -22.09
N ALA A 545 2.74 -19.77 -21.91
CA ALA A 545 3.36 -19.17 -20.75
C ALA A 545 4.15 -17.91 -21.12
N LEU A 546 4.13 -16.95 -20.22
CA LEU A 546 4.97 -15.77 -20.21
C LEU A 546 5.65 -15.72 -18.85
N VAL A 547 6.98 -15.82 -18.84
CA VAL A 547 7.77 -15.75 -17.61
C VAL A 547 8.59 -14.48 -17.64
N SER A 548 8.60 -13.75 -16.51
CA SER A 548 9.49 -12.61 -16.33
C SER A 548 10.97 -13.06 -16.32
N THR A 549 11.89 -12.12 -16.18
CA THR A 549 13.33 -12.42 -16.25
C THR A 549 13.76 -13.47 -15.22
N ILE A 550 14.35 -14.57 -15.71
CA ILE A 550 14.98 -15.61 -14.90
C ILE A 550 16.50 -15.32 -14.85
N PRO A 551 17.09 -15.04 -13.68
CA PRO A 551 18.46 -14.54 -13.59
C PRO A 551 19.56 -15.63 -13.61
N PHE A 552 19.19 -16.87 -13.93
CA PHE A 552 20.11 -18.02 -13.94
C PHE A 552 20.49 -18.40 -15.36
N THR A 553 21.34 -17.62 -16.03
CA THR A 553 21.71 -17.82 -17.45
C THR A 553 22.51 -19.11 -17.69
N ASP A 554 22.68 -19.47 -18.97
CA ASP A 554 23.52 -20.60 -19.38
C ASP A 554 24.94 -20.46 -18.77
N GLY A 555 25.40 -21.53 -18.12
CA GLY A 555 26.60 -21.57 -17.26
C GLY A 555 26.34 -21.52 -15.75
N HIS A 556 25.15 -21.06 -15.28
CA HIS A 556 24.80 -21.13 -13.86
C HIS A 556 24.34 -22.55 -13.46
N SER A 557 24.70 -23.00 -12.25
CA SER A 557 24.36 -24.35 -11.73
C SER A 557 22.85 -24.64 -11.71
N LEU A 558 22.04 -23.60 -11.47
CA LEU A 558 20.58 -23.66 -11.46
C LEU A 558 19.91 -23.65 -12.85
N TYR A 559 20.58 -23.19 -13.91
CA TYR A 559 20.00 -23.15 -15.27
C TYR A 559 19.37 -24.49 -15.70
N PRO A 560 20.08 -25.64 -15.65
CA PRO A 560 19.51 -26.93 -16.06
C PRO A 560 18.33 -27.37 -15.18
N ARG A 561 18.34 -27.02 -13.89
CA ARG A 561 17.28 -27.38 -12.94
C ARG A 561 16.00 -26.57 -13.21
N VAL A 562 16.13 -25.27 -13.46
CA VAL A 562 15.01 -24.39 -13.82
C VAL A 562 14.42 -24.79 -15.18
N LYS A 563 15.28 -25.05 -16.19
CA LYS A 563 14.84 -25.57 -17.49
C LYS A 563 14.08 -26.90 -17.34
N SER A 564 14.59 -27.83 -16.54
CA SER A 564 13.92 -29.11 -16.27
C SER A 564 12.55 -28.93 -15.62
N ALA A 565 12.39 -27.98 -14.70
CA ALA A 565 11.09 -27.66 -14.09
C ALA A 565 10.09 -27.12 -15.12
N LEU A 566 10.51 -26.20 -16.00
CA LEU A 566 9.68 -25.66 -17.08
C LEU A 566 9.24 -26.74 -18.08
N VAL A 567 10.16 -27.63 -18.46
CA VAL A 567 9.87 -28.77 -19.35
C VAL A 567 8.86 -29.71 -18.69
N SER A 568 9.04 -30.02 -17.40
CA SER A 568 8.13 -30.90 -16.65
C SER A 568 6.74 -30.30 -16.48
N ALA A 569 6.64 -28.97 -16.40
CA ALA A 569 5.37 -28.25 -16.37
C ALA A 569 4.70 -28.10 -17.75
N GLY A 570 5.36 -28.53 -18.84
CA GLY A 570 4.83 -28.40 -20.20
C GLY A 570 4.84 -26.97 -20.74
N LEU A 571 5.64 -26.07 -20.14
CA LEU A 571 5.68 -24.65 -20.49
C LEU A 571 6.94 -24.26 -21.30
N TRP A 572 7.80 -25.23 -21.64
CA TRP A 572 9.05 -24.98 -22.37
C TRP A 572 8.87 -25.05 -23.90
N THR A 573 9.44 -24.09 -24.63
CA THR A 573 9.59 -24.10 -26.09
C THR A 573 10.97 -23.56 -26.48
N ASP A 574 11.74 -24.32 -27.29
CA ASP A 574 13.16 -24.07 -27.58
C ASP A 574 13.50 -22.68 -28.16
N HIS A 575 12.53 -21.96 -28.75
CA HIS A 575 12.76 -20.61 -29.29
C HIS A 575 12.27 -19.45 -28.40
N GLN A 576 11.28 -19.69 -27.55
CA GLN A 576 10.66 -18.64 -26.73
C GLN A 576 11.20 -18.67 -25.30
N SER A 577 11.31 -19.85 -24.70
CA SER A 577 11.66 -19.99 -23.29
C SER A 577 13.09 -19.62 -22.96
N GLU A 578 14.02 -19.81 -23.90
CA GLU A 578 15.43 -19.39 -23.72
C GLU A 578 15.56 -17.88 -23.52
N LYS A 579 14.66 -17.07 -24.09
CA LYS A 579 14.65 -15.60 -23.96
C LYS A 579 14.21 -15.11 -22.59
N TRP A 580 13.66 -15.99 -21.75
CA TRP A 580 13.33 -15.65 -20.35
C TRP A 580 14.59 -15.57 -19.49
N PHE A 581 15.68 -16.24 -19.88
CA PHE A 581 16.94 -16.24 -19.13
C PHE A 581 17.77 -15.03 -19.53
N SER A 582 18.01 -14.12 -18.58
CA SER A 582 18.78 -12.90 -18.81
C SER A 582 19.52 -12.47 -17.55
N THR A 583 20.62 -11.73 -17.71
CA THR A 583 21.32 -11.13 -16.58
C THR A 583 20.49 -9.95 -16.05
N GLY A 584 20.23 -9.96 -14.74
CA GLY A 584 19.46 -8.91 -14.10
C GLY A 584 19.41 -9.09 -12.59
N LYS A 585 19.35 -7.97 -11.87
CA LYS A 585 19.11 -7.98 -10.43
C LYS A 585 17.61 -8.01 -10.19
N VAL A 586 17.05 -9.22 -10.16
CA VAL A 586 15.62 -9.47 -9.91
C VAL A 586 15.45 -10.21 -8.59
N ASP A 587 14.46 -9.81 -7.81
CA ASP A 587 14.10 -10.42 -6.51
C ASP A 587 12.95 -11.44 -6.63
N SER A 588 12.37 -11.55 -7.82
CA SER A 588 11.19 -12.36 -8.07
C SER A 588 11.07 -12.76 -9.55
N ILE A 589 10.37 -13.87 -9.78
CA ILE A 589 10.01 -14.41 -11.09
C ILE A 589 8.50 -14.58 -11.12
N SER A 590 7.82 -13.87 -12.01
CA SER A 590 6.39 -13.97 -12.27
C SER A 590 6.15 -14.87 -13.46
N ILE A 591 5.20 -15.79 -13.32
CA ILE A 591 4.80 -16.77 -14.33
C ILE A 591 3.33 -16.52 -14.62
N PHE A 592 3.05 -16.07 -15.83
CA PHE A 592 1.70 -15.95 -16.36
C PHE A 592 1.45 -17.11 -17.30
N THR A 593 0.31 -17.75 -17.18
CA THR A 593 -0.12 -18.74 -18.16
C THR A 593 -1.52 -18.45 -18.65
N MET A 594 -1.80 -18.79 -19.90
CA MET A 594 -3.08 -18.52 -20.53
C MET A 594 -3.49 -19.67 -21.43
N SER A 595 -4.79 -19.80 -21.66
CA SER A 595 -5.28 -20.71 -22.71
C SER A 595 -4.77 -20.23 -24.08
N ASP A 596 -4.34 -21.16 -24.91
CA ASP A 596 -3.82 -20.89 -26.27
C ASP A 596 -4.85 -20.21 -27.17
N ARG A 597 -6.14 -20.55 -27.01
CA ARG A 597 -7.26 -20.02 -27.76
C ARG A 597 -8.44 -19.73 -26.84
N ALA A 598 -9.14 -18.64 -27.11
CA ALA A 598 -10.46 -18.42 -26.54
C ALA A 598 -11.46 -19.42 -27.14
N MET A 599 -12.49 -19.76 -26.36
CA MET A 599 -13.54 -20.71 -26.72
C MET A 599 -14.91 -20.18 -26.27
N MET A 600 -15.98 -20.83 -26.74
CA MET A 600 -17.32 -20.57 -26.26
C MET A 600 -17.45 -20.96 -24.77
N PRO A 601 -18.23 -20.19 -23.98
CA PRO A 601 -18.30 -20.36 -22.54
C PRO A 601 -18.82 -21.74 -22.11
N MET A 602 -19.58 -22.42 -22.98
CA MET A 602 -20.13 -23.75 -22.71
C MET A 602 -19.07 -24.86 -22.60
N ALA A 603 -17.84 -24.60 -23.07
CA ALA A 603 -16.71 -25.49 -22.91
C ALA A 603 -16.14 -25.52 -21.47
N PHE A 604 -16.57 -24.65 -20.57
CA PHE A 604 -15.96 -24.48 -19.23
C PHE A 604 -16.88 -24.91 -18.09
N ASP A 605 -16.50 -25.98 -17.37
CA ASP A 605 -17.25 -26.55 -16.25
C ASP A 605 -17.32 -25.60 -15.04
N ASN A 606 -16.24 -24.87 -14.75
CA ASN A 606 -16.17 -23.94 -13.62
C ASN A 606 -17.10 -22.73 -13.76
N ILE A 607 -17.63 -22.48 -14.96
CA ILE A 607 -18.66 -21.46 -15.23
C ILE A 607 -20.03 -22.14 -15.30
N MET A 608 -20.15 -23.18 -16.12
CA MET A 608 -21.46 -23.74 -16.47
C MET A 608 -22.07 -24.64 -15.40
N ARG A 609 -21.27 -25.47 -14.70
CA ARG A 609 -21.79 -26.41 -13.70
C ARG A 609 -22.43 -25.70 -12.50
N PRO A 610 -21.83 -24.63 -11.91
CA PRO A 610 -22.50 -23.88 -10.85
C PRO A 610 -23.83 -23.25 -11.29
N ILE A 611 -23.91 -22.77 -12.54
CA ILE A 611 -25.16 -22.23 -13.10
C ILE A 611 -26.19 -23.35 -13.26
N ALA A 612 -25.78 -24.52 -13.77
CA ALA A 612 -26.65 -25.68 -13.92
C ALA A 612 -27.21 -26.18 -12.58
N GLU A 613 -26.37 -26.29 -11.56
CA GLU A 613 -26.75 -26.70 -10.20
C GLU A 613 -27.74 -25.70 -9.59
N SER A 614 -27.45 -24.39 -9.71
CA SER A 614 -28.35 -23.34 -9.24
C SER A 614 -29.68 -23.36 -10.00
N TRP A 615 -29.67 -23.57 -11.32
CA TRP A 615 -30.88 -23.66 -12.13
C TRP A 615 -31.70 -24.91 -11.80
N ALA A 616 -31.07 -26.06 -11.60
CA ALA A 616 -31.75 -27.30 -11.22
C ALA A 616 -32.55 -27.15 -9.92
N VAL A 617 -32.00 -26.44 -8.93
CA VAL A 617 -32.68 -26.16 -7.65
C VAL A 617 -33.83 -25.16 -7.82
N ASN A 618 -33.66 -24.13 -8.66
CA ASN A 618 -34.58 -23.00 -8.73
C ASN A 618 -35.63 -23.10 -9.85
N SER A 619 -35.51 -24.03 -10.79
CA SER A 619 -36.39 -24.14 -11.97
C SER A 619 -37.79 -24.66 -11.64
N GLY A 620 -37.97 -25.39 -10.53
CA GLY A 620 -39.18 -26.17 -10.24
C GLY A 620 -40.48 -25.38 -10.04
N ASN A 621 -40.45 -24.08 -9.69
CA ASN A 621 -41.65 -23.25 -9.60
C ASN A 621 -41.38 -21.79 -9.99
N SER A 622 -42.45 -21.02 -10.26
CA SER A 622 -42.32 -19.66 -10.81
C SER A 622 -41.67 -18.66 -9.84
N SER A 623 -41.83 -18.82 -8.53
CA SER A 623 -41.26 -17.90 -7.54
C SER A 623 -39.75 -18.08 -7.41
N THR A 624 -39.26 -19.33 -7.36
CA THR A 624 -37.83 -19.61 -7.32
C THR A 624 -37.14 -19.25 -8.63
N ARG A 625 -37.82 -19.42 -9.77
CA ARG A 625 -37.32 -18.92 -11.08
C ARG A 625 -37.20 -17.40 -11.11
N TYR A 626 -38.15 -16.67 -10.53
CA TYR A 626 -38.04 -15.21 -10.38
C TYR A 626 -36.81 -14.84 -9.56
N SER A 627 -36.62 -15.43 -8.38
CA SER A 627 -35.46 -15.17 -7.52
C SER A 627 -34.13 -15.52 -8.18
N PHE A 628 -34.09 -16.61 -8.96
CA PHE A 628 -32.92 -16.96 -9.75
C PHE A 628 -32.62 -15.89 -10.81
N TRP A 629 -33.61 -15.32 -11.48
CA TRP A 629 -33.34 -14.41 -12.61
C TRP A 629 -33.31 -12.92 -12.24
N SER A 630 -33.87 -12.55 -11.08
CA SER A 630 -34.00 -11.15 -10.67
C SER A 630 -32.64 -10.43 -10.65
N ASN A 631 -32.60 -9.23 -11.22
CA ASN A 631 -31.42 -8.36 -11.32
C ASN A 631 -30.18 -8.93 -12.06
N ARG A 632 -30.33 -10.01 -12.86
CA ARG A 632 -29.20 -10.63 -13.59
C ARG A 632 -29.05 -10.20 -15.06
N ARG A 633 -29.97 -9.38 -15.60
CA ARG A 633 -29.90 -8.83 -16.95
C ARG A 633 -29.69 -7.32 -16.91
N ALA A 634 -28.53 -6.86 -17.39
CA ALA A 634 -28.16 -5.44 -17.41
C ALA A 634 -28.33 -4.76 -18.79
N ARG A 635 -28.66 -5.52 -19.84
CA ARG A 635 -28.74 -5.05 -21.23
C ARG A 635 -30.10 -5.37 -21.89
N PRO A 636 -30.51 -4.61 -22.92
CA PRO A 636 -31.65 -4.96 -23.76
C PRO A 636 -31.53 -6.38 -24.34
N LEU A 637 -32.66 -7.01 -24.65
CA LEU A 637 -32.73 -8.42 -24.99
C LEU A 637 -31.87 -8.77 -26.22
N VAL A 638 -31.87 -7.91 -27.24
CA VAL A 638 -31.06 -8.06 -28.46
C VAL A 638 -29.55 -8.05 -28.22
N GLU A 639 -29.08 -7.43 -27.13
CA GLU A 639 -27.66 -7.42 -26.74
C GLU A 639 -27.35 -8.50 -25.70
N PHE A 640 -28.38 -9.05 -25.07
CA PHE A 640 -28.25 -10.08 -24.04
C PHE A 640 -28.21 -11.50 -24.61
N ILE A 641 -28.97 -11.78 -25.67
CA ILE A 641 -29.02 -13.11 -26.27
C ILE A 641 -27.63 -13.45 -26.84
N PRO A 642 -26.99 -14.56 -26.44
CA PRO A 642 -25.62 -14.90 -26.81
C PRO A 642 -25.55 -15.47 -28.24
N VAL A 643 -25.93 -14.66 -29.23
CA VAL A 643 -25.98 -15.05 -30.64
C VAL A 643 -25.71 -13.83 -31.53
N GLY A 644 -25.06 -14.04 -32.67
CA GLY A 644 -24.82 -13.00 -33.68
C GLY A 644 -26.13 -12.39 -34.19
N ARG A 645 -26.13 -11.11 -34.55
CA ARG A 645 -27.35 -10.38 -34.97
C ARG A 645 -28.02 -11.00 -36.19
N GLU A 646 -27.22 -11.49 -37.13
CA GLU A 646 -27.72 -12.19 -38.33
C GLU A 646 -28.46 -13.46 -37.94
N ARG A 647 -27.83 -14.31 -37.13
CA ARG A 647 -28.40 -15.55 -36.58
C ARG A 647 -29.66 -15.31 -35.76
N LEU A 648 -29.72 -14.24 -34.97
CA LEU A 648 -30.93 -13.84 -34.24
C LEU A 648 -32.09 -13.52 -35.21
N GLY A 649 -31.79 -12.83 -36.31
CA GLY A 649 -32.76 -12.56 -37.38
C GLY A 649 -33.28 -13.84 -38.03
N GLU A 650 -32.38 -14.78 -38.35
CA GLU A 650 -32.75 -16.10 -38.87
C GLU A 650 -33.63 -16.87 -37.88
N MET A 651 -33.26 -16.93 -36.60
CA MET A 651 -34.08 -17.60 -35.59
C MET A 651 -35.47 -16.98 -35.48
N THR A 652 -35.57 -15.65 -35.56
CA THR A 652 -36.85 -14.92 -35.50
C THR A 652 -37.72 -15.21 -36.72
N ARG A 653 -37.15 -15.24 -37.92
CA ARG A 653 -37.86 -15.69 -39.15
C ARG A 653 -38.32 -17.14 -39.03
N GLY A 654 -37.43 -18.03 -38.59
CA GLY A 654 -37.74 -19.44 -38.40
C GLY A 654 -38.89 -19.66 -37.42
N TRP A 655 -39.00 -18.85 -36.37
CA TRP A 655 -40.10 -18.93 -35.41
C TRP A 655 -41.48 -18.71 -36.04
N PHE A 656 -41.60 -17.69 -36.90
CA PHE A 656 -42.85 -17.38 -37.59
C PHE A 656 -43.12 -18.33 -38.76
N LEU A 657 -42.08 -18.75 -39.49
CA LEU A 657 -42.22 -19.75 -40.54
C LEU A 657 -42.67 -21.11 -39.98
N ALA A 658 -42.12 -21.55 -38.85
CA ALA A 658 -42.57 -22.75 -38.17
C ALA A 658 -44.03 -22.64 -37.71
N ALA A 659 -44.50 -21.44 -37.35
CA ALA A 659 -45.91 -21.17 -37.06
C ALA A 659 -46.80 -21.43 -38.27
N LEU A 660 -46.44 -20.78 -39.38
CA LEU A 660 -47.18 -20.81 -40.63
C LEU A 660 -47.35 -22.24 -41.14
N LEU A 661 -46.26 -23.02 -41.07
CA LEU A 661 -46.20 -24.38 -41.57
C LEU A 661 -46.66 -25.45 -40.55
N GLY A 662 -47.15 -25.07 -39.38
CA GLY A 662 -47.55 -26.04 -38.35
C GLY A 662 -46.38 -26.89 -37.79
N GLN A 663 -45.14 -26.42 -37.94
CA GLN A 663 -43.92 -27.10 -37.51
C GLN A 663 -43.50 -26.73 -36.08
N ARG A 664 -44.38 -26.15 -35.26
CA ARG A 664 -44.11 -25.87 -33.85
C ARG A 664 -45.28 -26.29 -32.96
N THR A 665 -44.96 -26.73 -31.74
CA THR A 665 -45.94 -27.03 -30.70
C THR A 665 -45.83 -26.01 -29.56
N ILE A 666 -46.97 -25.66 -28.98
CA ILE A 666 -47.06 -24.77 -27.81
C ILE A 666 -48.11 -25.36 -26.88
N GLU A 667 -47.67 -25.86 -25.72
CA GLU A 667 -48.51 -26.52 -24.72
C GLU A 667 -48.29 -25.84 -23.36
N GLU A 668 -49.36 -25.63 -22.60
CA GLU A 668 -49.28 -25.05 -21.26
C GLU A 668 -49.14 -26.15 -20.21
N ASP A 669 -48.08 -26.08 -19.40
CA ASP A 669 -47.78 -27.04 -18.33
C ASP A 669 -48.08 -26.40 -16.96
N ALA A 670 -48.84 -27.13 -16.12
CA ALA A 670 -49.28 -26.67 -14.82
C ALA A 670 -48.08 -26.43 -13.87
N GLY A 671 -47.71 -25.16 -13.68
CA GLY A 671 -46.60 -24.74 -12.80
C GLY A 671 -45.25 -24.55 -13.52
N GLY A 672 -45.06 -25.18 -14.69
CA GLY A 672 -43.85 -25.08 -15.51
C GLY A 672 -43.87 -23.99 -16.59
N GLY A 673 -45.05 -23.48 -16.96
CA GLY A 673 -45.21 -22.49 -18.04
C GLY A 673 -45.34 -23.16 -19.42
N TRP A 674 -44.83 -22.53 -20.47
CA TRP A 674 -45.00 -23.05 -21.84
C TRP A 674 -43.96 -24.12 -22.18
N ARG A 675 -44.43 -25.29 -22.62
CA ARG A 675 -43.64 -26.28 -23.36
C ARG A 675 -43.71 -25.95 -24.84
N VAL A 676 -42.55 -25.78 -25.45
CA VAL A 676 -42.44 -25.41 -26.86
C VAL A 676 -41.52 -26.40 -27.55
N GLY A 677 -41.92 -26.84 -28.75
CA GLY A 677 -41.10 -27.67 -29.62
C GLY A 677 -41.14 -27.19 -31.06
N VAL A 678 -40.13 -27.57 -31.83
CA VAL A 678 -40.07 -27.34 -33.28
C VAL A 678 -39.76 -28.65 -33.99
N TRP A 679 -40.38 -28.88 -35.13
CA TRP A 679 -40.15 -30.08 -35.92
C TRP A 679 -38.78 -29.99 -36.60
N SER A 680 -37.94 -31.01 -36.39
CA SER A 680 -36.62 -31.14 -37.01
C SER A 680 -36.58 -32.35 -37.96
N PRO A 681 -36.09 -32.17 -39.20
CA PRO A 681 -35.92 -33.27 -40.14
C PRO A 681 -34.87 -34.28 -39.67
N ASP A 682 -33.82 -33.81 -38.98
CA ASP A 682 -32.72 -34.67 -38.49
C ASP A 682 -33.19 -35.60 -37.38
N ALA A 683 -34.02 -35.09 -36.48
CA ALA A 683 -34.65 -35.86 -35.42
C ALA A 683 -35.89 -36.65 -35.88
N ARG A 684 -36.38 -36.39 -37.10
CA ARG A 684 -37.65 -36.88 -37.66
C ARG A 684 -38.82 -36.71 -36.67
N GLY A 685 -38.87 -35.57 -35.99
CA GLY A 685 -39.82 -35.35 -34.91
C GLY A 685 -39.70 -33.96 -34.28
N MET A 686 -40.54 -33.72 -33.26
CA MET A 686 -40.51 -32.48 -32.48
C MET A 686 -39.32 -32.51 -31.52
N VAL A 687 -38.43 -31.52 -31.62
CA VAL A 687 -37.36 -31.27 -30.67
C VAL A 687 -37.76 -30.18 -29.69
N PRO A 688 -37.62 -30.39 -28.37
CA PRO A 688 -38.06 -29.43 -27.37
C PRO A 688 -37.05 -28.29 -27.18
N PHE A 689 -37.55 -27.08 -26.98
CA PHE A 689 -36.77 -25.99 -26.39
C PHE A 689 -36.53 -26.26 -24.89
N PRO A 690 -35.58 -25.57 -24.23
CA PRO A 690 -35.38 -25.69 -22.80
C PRO A 690 -36.68 -25.53 -22.01
N PHE A 691 -36.92 -26.45 -21.08
CA PHE A 691 -38.09 -26.42 -20.21
C PHE A 691 -37.66 -26.58 -18.74
N PRO A 692 -38.15 -25.72 -17.83
CA PRO A 692 -38.93 -24.51 -18.11
C PRO A 692 -38.11 -23.44 -18.84
N LEU A 693 -38.79 -22.50 -19.51
CA LEU A 693 -38.14 -21.34 -20.14
C LEU A 693 -37.55 -20.40 -19.08
N LEU A 694 -36.53 -19.61 -19.45
CA LEU A 694 -35.89 -18.63 -18.56
C LEU A 694 -36.78 -17.39 -18.37
N GLU A 695 -37.79 -17.52 -17.54
CA GLU A 695 -38.83 -16.53 -17.34
C GLU A 695 -39.00 -16.20 -15.85
N SER A 696 -39.16 -14.91 -15.54
CA SER A 696 -39.33 -14.42 -14.17
C SER A 696 -40.80 -14.28 -13.78
N SER A 697 -41.71 -14.22 -14.75
CA SER A 697 -43.15 -14.10 -14.54
C SER A 697 -43.90 -14.96 -15.55
N ALA A 698 -45.23 -15.05 -15.42
CA ALA A 698 -46.05 -15.64 -16.46
C ALA A 698 -45.80 -14.94 -17.81
N THR A 699 -45.54 -15.72 -18.84
CA THR A 699 -45.24 -15.22 -20.20
C THR A 699 -46.52 -15.28 -21.03
N ALA A 700 -46.93 -14.16 -21.62
CA ALA A 700 -48.02 -14.18 -22.59
C ALA A 700 -47.61 -14.94 -23.86
N LYS A 701 -48.55 -15.56 -24.57
CA LYS A 701 -48.26 -16.30 -25.80
C LYS A 701 -47.56 -15.46 -26.88
N ALA A 702 -47.86 -14.15 -26.93
CA ALA A 702 -47.22 -13.20 -27.84
C ALA A 702 -45.74 -12.90 -27.48
N ASP A 703 -45.33 -13.12 -26.22
CA ASP A 703 -43.95 -12.92 -25.77
C ASP A 703 -43.08 -14.17 -25.91
N LEU A 704 -43.65 -15.30 -26.34
CA LEU A 704 -42.91 -16.55 -26.55
C LEU A 704 -41.67 -16.44 -27.44
N PRO A 705 -41.68 -15.74 -28.60
CA PRO A 705 -40.45 -15.58 -29.37
C PRO A 705 -39.31 -14.99 -28.53
N ALA A 706 -39.57 -13.95 -27.74
CA ALA A 706 -38.59 -13.35 -26.85
C ALA A 706 -38.13 -14.31 -25.74
N ALA A 707 -39.07 -15.02 -25.11
CA ALA A 707 -38.77 -16.01 -24.07
C ALA A 707 -37.91 -17.18 -24.60
N ILE A 708 -38.18 -17.64 -25.82
CA ILE A 708 -37.44 -18.71 -26.49
C ILE A 708 -36.02 -18.25 -26.80
N MET A 709 -35.83 -17.11 -27.45
CA MET A 709 -34.48 -16.61 -27.75
C MET A 709 -33.67 -16.37 -26.48
N LYS A 710 -34.31 -15.83 -25.43
CA LYS A 710 -33.69 -15.64 -24.12
C LYS A 710 -33.24 -16.96 -23.47
N SER A 711 -34.06 -18.01 -23.62
CA SER A 711 -33.80 -19.34 -23.05
C SER A 711 -32.66 -20.09 -23.74
N LEU A 712 -32.09 -19.53 -24.83
CA LEU A 712 -30.84 -20.03 -25.40
C LEU A 712 -29.74 -20.10 -24.35
N THR A 713 -29.69 -19.15 -23.42
CA THR A 713 -28.73 -19.14 -22.30
C THR A 713 -28.78 -20.42 -21.45
N ILE A 714 -29.98 -20.97 -21.21
CA ILE A 714 -30.15 -22.25 -20.51
C ILE A 714 -29.73 -23.42 -21.40
N ALA A 715 -29.96 -23.34 -22.71
CA ALA A 715 -29.48 -24.35 -23.65
C ALA A 715 -27.95 -24.45 -23.64
N LEU A 716 -27.22 -23.33 -23.56
CA LEU A 716 -25.75 -23.34 -23.44
C LEU A 716 -25.28 -24.06 -22.17
N VAL A 717 -25.99 -23.84 -21.05
CA VAL A 717 -25.73 -24.55 -19.79
C VAL A 717 -25.99 -26.06 -19.96
N HIS A 718 -27.08 -26.41 -20.64
CA HIS A 718 -27.42 -27.81 -20.90
C HIS A 718 -26.39 -28.50 -21.81
N VAL A 719 -25.82 -27.80 -22.81
CA VAL A 719 -24.74 -28.35 -23.65
C VAL A 719 -23.58 -28.81 -22.79
N ASN A 720 -23.16 -28.00 -21.81
CA ASN A 720 -22.10 -28.36 -20.90
C ASN A 720 -22.44 -29.61 -20.07
N THR A 721 -23.63 -29.63 -19.47
CA THR A 721 -24.06 -30.76 -18.62
C THR A 721 -24.29 -32.05 -19.40
N ALA A 722 -24.76 -31.96 -20.65
CA ALA A 722 -25.04 -33.12 -21.51
C ALA A 722 -23.79 -33.63 -22.24
N GLY A 723 -22.75 -32.79 -22.36
CA GLY A 723 -21.53 -33.13 -23.11
C GLY A 723 -21.73 -33.19 -24.62
N ASN A 724 -22.80 -32.60 -25.16
CA ASN A 724 -23.16 -32.63 -26.58
C ASN A 724 -24.02 -31.42 -26.99
N LEU A 725 -24.23 -31.23 -28.29
CA LEU A 725 -24.96 -30.10 -28.87
C LEU A 725 -26.48 -30.32 -29.01
N GLU A 726 -27.05 -31.42 -28.50
CA GLU A 726 -28.50 -31.68 -28.55
C GLU A 726 -29.36 -30.50 -28.08
N PRO A 727 -29.02 -29.79 -26.98
CA PRO A 727 -29.84 -28.68 -26.50
C PRO A 727 -29.93 -27.49 -27.48
N LEU A 728 -29.02 -27.38 -28.46
CA LEU A 728 -29.03 -26.32 -29.48
C LEU A 728 -29.86 -26.66 -30.72
N ARG A 729 -30.19 -27.94 -30.95
CA ARG A 729 -30.96 -28.40 -32.11
C ARG A 729 -32.25 -27.61 -32.41
N PRO A 730 -33.13 -27.29 -31.44
CA PRO A 730 -34.32 -26.51 -31.74
C PRO A 730 -33.97 -25.11 -32.26
N TYR A 731 -32.88 -24.51 -31.81
CA TYR A 731 -32.41 -23.20 -32.28
C TYR A 731 -31.74 -23.29 -33.66
N HIS A 732 -30.93 -24.32 -33.91
CA HIS A 732 -30.40 -24.62 -35.24
C HIS A 732 -31.52 -24.77 -36.25
N ARG A 733 -32.60 -25.47 -35.87
CA ARG A 733 -33.78 -25.60 -36.73
C ARG A 733 -34.43 -24.26 -37.05
N LEU A 734 -34.53 -23.34 -36.08
CA LEU A 734 -35.04 -22.00 -36.36
C LEU A 734 -34.12 -21.24 -37.34
N MET A 735 -32.80 -21.34 -37.20
CA MET A 735 -31.85 -20.75 -38.15
C MET A 735 -32.01 -21.35 -39.55
N ASP A 736 -32.10 -22.67 -39.66
CA ASP A 736 -32.25 -23.37 -40.93
C ASP A 736 -33.54 -22.94 -41.64
N LEU A 737 -34.65 -22.80 -40.91
CA LEU A 737 -35.93 -22.32 -41.44
C LEU A 737 -35.85 -20.85 -41.88
N GLY A 738 -35.21 -19.99 -41.08
CA GLY A 738 -35.19 -18.54 -41.30
C GLY A 738 -34.03 -18.01 -42.14
N SER A 739 -33.10 -18.86 -42.57
CA SER A 739 -32.11 -18.53 -43.60
C SER A 739 -32.81 -18.23 -44.94
N GLU A 740 -32.19 -17.44 -45.82
CA GLU A 740 -32.81 -17.12 -47.12
C GLU A 740 -33.12 -18.38 -47.94
N ALA A 741 -32.15 -19.30 -48.00
CA ALA A 741 -32.34 -20.59 -48.66
C ALA A 741 -33.42 -21.44 -47.98
N GLY A 742 -33.46 -21.42 -46.64
CA GLY A 742 -34.46 -22.10 -45.83
C GLY A 742 -35.89 -21.65 -46.13
N MET A 743 -36.13 -20.33 -46.08
CA MET A 743 -37.44 -19.76 -46.35
C MET A 743 -37.96 -20.17 -47.73
N ARG A 744 -37.12 -20.04 -48.78
CA ARG A 744 -37.48 -20.43 -50.14
C ARG A 744 -37.71 -21.93 -50.28
N ARG A 745 -36.84 -22.75 -49.68
CA ARG A 745 -36.95 -24.22 -49.70
C ARG A 745 -38.23 -24.70 -49.02
N GLN A 746 -38.70 -24.03 -47.97
CA GLN A 746 -39.88 -24.46 -47.23
C GLN A 746 -41.18 -23.90 -47.83
N LEU A 747 -41.23 -22.61 -48.17
CA LEU A 747 -42.42 -21.97 -48.71
C LEU A 747 -42.69 -22.35 -50.17
N GLY A 748 -41.66 -22.50 -51.00
CA GLY A 748 -41.80 -22.78 -52.42
C GLY A 748 -42.58 -24.07 -52.71
N PRO A 749 -42.12 -25.25 -52.24
CA PRO A 749 -42.83 -26.52 -52.44
C PRO A 749 -44.24 -26.52 -51.85
N TRP A 750 -44.43 -25.90 -50.67
CA TRP A 750 -45.74 -25.80 -50.05
C TRP A 750 -46.70 -24.98 -50.91
N ILE A 751 -46.33 -23.77 -51.31
CA ILE A 751 -47.19 -22.89 -52.11
C ILE A 751 -47.47 -23.52 -53.49
N LYS A 752 -46.45 -24.03 -54.17
CA LYS A 752 -46.61 -24.63 -55.51
C LYS A 752 -47.44 -25.91 -55.50
N THR A 753 -47.16 -26.83 -54.58
CA THR A 753 -47.64 -28.22 -54.68
C THR A 753 -48.46 -28.72 -53.48
N GLY A 754 -48.58 -27.93 -52.41
CA GLY A 754 -49.24 -28.34 -51.17
C GLY A 754 -48.49 -29.43 -50.41
N ARG A 755 -47.19 -29.64 -50.72
CA ARG A 755 -46.35 -30.64 -50.05
C ARG A 755 -45.26 -29.95 -49.24
N SER A 756 -45.09 -30.39 -48.00
CA SER A 756 -43.98 -29.96 -47.15
C SER A 756 -42.65 -30.37 -47.76
N ALA A 757 -41.65 -29.49 -47.69
CA ALA A 757 -40.34 -29.72 -48.28
C ALA A 757 -39.55 -30.84 -47.57
N ASP A 758 -39.76 -31.01 -46.27
CA ASP A 758 -39.07 -32.02 -45.48
C ASP A 758 -39.96 -33.26 -45.25
N PRO A 759 -39.48 -34.48 -45.55
CA PRO A 759 -40.26 -35.70 -45.37
C PRO A 759 -40.70 -35.91 -43.92
N GLY A 760 -41.98 -36.20 -43.70
CA GLY A 760 -42.54 -36.42 -42.36
C GLY A 760 -42.82 -35.15 -41.55
N ALA A 761 -42.66 -33.96 -42.16
CA ALA A 761 -43.09 -32.71 -41.55
C ALA A 761 -44.63 -32.67 -41.40
N PRO A 762 -45.14 -32.04 -40.34
CA PRO A 762 -46.57 -31.79 -40.19
C PRO A 762 -47.16 -31.11 -41.42
N VAL A 763 -48.43 -31.43 -41.72
CA VAL A 763 -49.21 -30.70 -42.74
C VAL A 763 -49.69 -29.40 -42.10
N PRO A 764 -49.37 -28.22 -42.68
CA PRO A 764 -49.84 -26.93 -42.23
C PRO A 764 -51.38 -26.84 -42.10
N ASP A 765 -51.86 -26.00 -41.18
CA ASP A 765 -53.29 -25.74 -41.04
C ASP A 765 -53.84 -24.97 -42.25
N SER A 766 -54.99 -25.39 -42.77
CA SER A 766 -55.62 -24.76 -43.93
C SER A 766 -55.91 -23.27 -43.74
N ASN A 767 -56.13 -22.80 -42.51
CA ASN A 767 -56.38 -21.40 -42.20
C ASN A 767 -55.09 -20.55 -42.19
N SER A 768 -53.94 -21.17 -41.91
CA SER A 768 -52.66 -20.45 -41.87
C SER A 768 -51.97 -20.46 -43.23
N ALA A 769 -51.98 -21.59 -43.94
CA ALA A 769 -51.17 -21.77 -45.14
C ALA A 769 -51.96 -22.31 -46.36
N GLY A 770 -53.29 -22.36 -46.27
CA GLY A 770 -54.19 -22.86 -47.32
C GLY A 770 -54.30 -24.38 -47.35
N PRO A 771 -55.34 -24.94 -47.98
CA PRO A 771 -55.52 -26.38 -48.05
C PRO A 771 -54.46 -27.04 -48.94
N ALA A 772 -53.98 -28.23 -48.55
CA ALA A 772 -52.95 -28.96 -49.27
C ALA A 772 -53.38 -29.33 -50.70
N ASP A 773 -54.67 -29.59 -50.90
CA ASP A 773 -55.32 -29.86 -52.20
C ASP A 773 -55.87 -28.60 -52.89
N GLY A 774 -55.65 -27.41 -52.32
CA GLY A 774 -56.05 -26.13 -52.92
C GLY A 774 -55.26 -25.74 -54.16
N THR A 775 -55.56 -24.58 -54.73
CA THR A 775 -54.73 -23.99 -55.79
C THR A 775 -53.46 -23.35 -55.20
N MET A 776 -52.47 -23.09 -56.06
CA MET A 776 -51.28 -22.33 -55.65
C MET A 776 -51.65 -20.93 -55.13
N ASP A 777 -52.64 -20.30 -55.75
CA ASP A 777 -53.16 -19.00 -55.33
C ASP A 777 -53.81 -19.06 -53.96
N ASP A 778 -54.60 -20.10 -53.67
CA ASP A 778 -55.23 -20.28 -52.35
C ASP A 778 -54.19 -20.39 -51.24
N ARG A 779 -53.13 -21.19 -51.46
CA ARG A 779 -52.03 -21.36 -50.49
C ARG A 779 -51.21 -20.10 -50.31
N ARG A 780 -50.85 -19.42 -51.39
CA ARG A 780 -50.12 -18.14 -51.36
C ARG A 780 -50.92 -17.06 -50.64
N ALA A 781 -52.20 -16.90 -50.99
CA ALA A 781 -53.08 -15.91 -50.39
C ALA A 781 -53.28 -16.18 -48.89
N ALA A 782 -53.45 -17.44 -48.50
CA ALA A 782 -53.56 -17.83 -47.08
C ALA A 782 -52.27 -17.52 -46.30
N ALA A 783 -51.10 -17.89 -46.84
CA ALA A 783 -49.81 -17.63 -46.19
C ALA A 783 -49.53 -16.13 -46.02
N VAL A 784 -49.74 -15.33 -47.08
CA VAL A 784 -49.60 -13.86 -47.02
C VAL A 784 -50.61 -13.27 -46.03
N SER A 785 -51.86 -13.74 -46.03
CA SER A 785 -52.90 -13.28 -45.09
C SER A 785 -52.52 -13.56 -43.64
N PHE A 786 -51.99 -14.75 -43.34
CA PHE A 786 -51.53 -15.12 -42.00
C PHE A 786 -50.38 -14.23 -41.52
N LEU A 787 -49.36 -14.02 -42.37
CA LEU A 787 -48.20 -13.18 -42.03
C LEU A 787 -48.60 -11.71 -41.85
N ALA A 788 -49.45 -11.18 -42.74
CA ALA A 788 -49.96 -9.82 -42.65
C ALA A 788 -50.79 -9.59 -41.38
N LYS A 789 -51.71 -10.53 -41.04
CA LYS A 789 -52.48 -10.48 -39.79
C LYS A 789 -51.56 -10.53 -38.57
N THR A 790 -50.56 -11.41 -38.59
CA THR A 790 -49.57 -11.50 -37.49
C THR A 790 -48.80 -10.20 -37.33
N ARG A 791 -48.39 -9.56 -38.44
CA ARG A 791 -47.70 -8.26 -38.43
C ARG A 791 -48.58 -7.15 -37.85
N VAL A 792 -49.85 -7.09 -38.22
CA VAL A 792 -50.81 -6.12 -37.65
C VAL A 792 -50.96 -6.33 -36.14
N VAL A 793 -51.11 -7.57 -35.67
CA VAL A 793 -51.24 -7.88 -34.24
C VAL A 793 -50.04 -7.40 -33.43
N TYR A 794 -48.82 -7.71 -33.87
CA TYR A 794 -47.61 -7.21 -33.20
C TYR A 794 -47.49 -5.69 -33.34
N GLY A 795 -47.72 -5.12 -34.51
CA GLY A 795 -47.64 -3.68 -34.76
C GLY A 795 -48.56 -2.85 -33.88
N THR A 796 -49.82 -3.29 -33.70
CA THR A 796 -50.76 -2.64 -32.77
C THR A 796 -50.28 -2.75 -31.32
N SER A 797 -49.86 -3.96 -30.88
CA SER A 797 -49.33 -4.15 -29.53
C SER A 797 -48.09 -3.29 -29.27
N PHE A 798 -47.25 -3.12 -30.27
CA PHE A 798 -46.04 -2.33 -30.23
C PHE A 798 -46.38 -0.83 -30.14
N ALA A 799 -47.28 -0.32 -30.97
CA ALA A 799 -47.74 1.06 -30.89
C ALA A 799 -48.34 1.40 -29.51
N GLU A 800 -49.16 0.50 -28.94
CA GLU A 800 -49.73 0.68 -27.60
C GLU A 800 -48.67 0.78 -26.50
N VAL A 801 -47.58 0.03 -26.61
CA VAL A 801 -46.46 0.06 -25.65
C VAL A 801 -45.66 1.36 -25.80
N ALA A 802 -45.42 1.80 -27.03
CA ALA A 802 -44.77 3.07 -27.33
C ALA A 802 -45.53 4.26 -26.73
N ASP A 803 -46.85 4.27 -26.90
CA ASP A 803 -47.74 5.33 -26.41
C ASP A 803 -47.80 5.40 -24.88
N ARG A 804 -47.70 4.25 -24.19
CA ARG A 804 -47.68 4.20 -22.71
C ARG A 804 -46.41 4.79 -22.12
N GLY A 805 -45.25 4.60 -22.77
CA GLY A 805 -43.96 5.14 -22.33
C GLY A 805 -43.46 4.63 -20.97
N ASP A 806 -44.03 3.55 -20.43
CA ASP A 806 -43.63 2.98 -19.14
C ASP A 806 -42.65 1.81 -19.33
N PRO A 807 -41.36 1.98 -18.99
CA PRO A 807 -40.35 0.94 -19.17
C PRO A 807 -40.58 -0.30 -18.29
N PHE A 808 -41.39 -0.21 -17.22
CA PHE A 808 -41.62 -1.30 -16.27
C PHE A 808 -42.79 -2.22 -16.66
N SER A 809 -43.64 -1.82 -17.61
CA SER A 809 -44.77 -2.62 -18.13
C SER A 809 -44.61 -3.05 -19.59
N THR A 810 -43.42 -2.85 -20.17
CA THR A 810 -43.05 -3.23 -21.53
C THR A 810 -43.03 -4.76 -21.71
N PRO A 811 -43.83 -5.35 -22.63
CA PRO A 811 -43.74 -6.75 -23.03
C PRO A 811 -42.36 -7.10 -23.60
N ARG A 812 -41.90 -8.34 -23.44
CA ARG A 812 -40.53 -8.72 -23.85
C ARG A 812 -40.35 -8.75 -25.36
N SER A 813 -41.41 -9.08 -26.10
CA SER A 813 -41.43 -9.03 -27.56
C SER A 813 -41.15 -7.63 -28.12
N TRP A 814 -41.44 -6.56 -27.38
CA TRP A 814 -41.10 -5.19 -27.77
C TRP A 814 -39.59 -4.96 -27.93
N GLU A 815 -38.77 -5.65 -27.13
CA GLU A 815 -37.32 -5.55 -27.24
C GLU A 815 -36.79 -6.21 -28.54
N LEU A 816 -37.58 -7.11 -29.16
CA LEU A 816 -37.30 -7.73 -30.46
C LEU A 816 -38.13 -7.13 -31.60
N ARG A 817 -38.77 -5.97 -31.41
CA ARG A 817 -39.75 -5.42 -32.36
C ARG A 817 -39.19 -5.29 -33.78
N ASP A 818 -37.94 -4.83 -33.91
CA ASP A 818 -37.30 -4.60 -35.22
C ASP A 818 -37.04 -5.94 -35.93
N GLN A 819 -36.59 -6.96 -35.19
CA GLN A 819 -36.37 -8.32 -35.71
C GLN A 819 -37.69 -9.00 -36.08
N ILE A 820 -38.74 -8.82 -35.27
CA ILE A 820 -40.07 -9.38 -35.53
C ILE A 820 -40.69 -8.73 -36.76
N GLU A 821 -40.64 -7.40 -36.87
CA GLU A 821 -41.17 -6.67 -38.01
C GLU A 821 -40.44 -7.07 -39.29
N GLN A 822 -39.10 -7.05 -39.27
CA GLN A 822 -38.30 -7.45 -40.42
C GLN A 822 -38.57 -8.91 -40.81
N ALA A 823 -38.67 -9.82 -39.84
CA ALA A 823 -38.94 -11.23 -40.11
C ALA A 823 -40.28 -11.44 -40.85
N LEU A 824 -41.32 -10.72 -40.45
CA LEU A 824 -42.64 -10.81 -41.09
C LEU A 824 -42.65 -10.17 -42.48
N ILE A 825 -41.90 -9.08 -42.68
CA ILE A 825 -41.70 -8.45 -44.01
C ILE A 825 -40.98 -9.43 -44.94
N ASP A 826 -39.86 -9.99 -44.50
CA ASP A 826 -39.03 -10.91 -45.30
C ASP A 826 -39.85 -12.15 -45.73
N LEU A 827 -40.57 -12.78 -44.78
CA LEU A 827 -41.39 -13.95 -45.07
C LEU A 827 -42.55 -13.63 -46.03
N THR A 828 -43.15 -12.45 -45.91
CA THR A 828 -44.22 -12.00 -46.81
C THR A 828 -43.67 -11.83 -48.23
N GLY A 829 -42.53 -11.15 -48.37
CA GLY A 829 -41.87 -10.97 -49.66
C GLY A 829 -41.48 -12.29 -50.32
N VAL A 830 -40.97 -13.26 -49.54
CA VAL A 830 -40.67 -14.60 -50.06
C VAL A 830 -41.94 -15.31 -50.54
N ALA A 831 -43.02 -15.29 -49.75
CA ALA A 831 -44.30 -15.92 -50.12
C ALA A 831 -44.91 -15.30 -51.39
N GLU A 832 -44.85 -13.98 -51.55
CA GLU A 832 -45.32 -13.27 -52.75
C GLU A 832 -44.47 -13.58 -53.99
N SER A 833 -43.16 -13.75 -53.81
CA SER A 833 -42.21 -14.03 -54.89
C SER A 833 -42.29 -15.45 -55.46
N VAL A 834 -43.06 -16.35 -54.84
CA VAL A 834 -43.27 -17.69 -55.39
C VAL A 834 -44.15 -17.60 -56.63
N LEU A 835 -43.56 -17.86 -57.79
CA LEU A 835 -44.22 -17.87 -59.10
C LEU A 835 -44.51 -19.30 -59.57
N ASP A 836 -45.50 -19.41 -60.45
CA ASP A 836 -45.82 -20.65 -61.14
C ASP A 836 -44.70 -20.97 -62.16
N ASP A 837 -44.31 -22.24 -62.28
CA ASP A 837 -43.25 -22.65 -63.21
C ASP A 837 -43.68 -22.50 -64.68
N ASP A 838 -44.98 -22.29 -64.94
CA ASP A 838 -45.58 -22.08 -66.27
C ASP A 838 -45.46 -20.63 -66.83
N VAL A 839 -44.80 -19.70 -66.12
CA VAL A 839 -44.62 -18.29 -66.56
C VAL A 839 -43.23 -18.00 -67.14
N LEU A 840 -42.35 -19.02 -67.23
CA LEU A 840 -41.04 -18.93 -67.90
C LEU A 840 -40.92 -19.85 -69.13
N GLY A 841 -42.03 -20.00 -69.87
CA GLY A 841 -42.07 -20.61 -71.21
C GLY A 841 -41.90 -19.58 -72.31
#